data_AF-Q5SY16-F1
#
_entry.id   AF-Q5SY16-F1
#
_cell.length_a   1.000
_cell.length_b   1.000
_cell.length_c   1.000
_cell.angle_alpha   90.00
_cell.angle_beta   90.00
_cell.angle_gamma   90.00
#
_symmetry.space_group_name_H-M   'P 1'
#
loop_
_entity.id
_entity.type
_entity.pdbx_description
1 polymer ?
#
loop_
_entity_poly.entity_id
_entity_poly.type
_entity_poly.pdbx_seq_one_letter_code
_entity_poly.pdbx_strand_id
1 'polypeptide(L)'
;MADSGLLLKRGSCRSTWLRVRKARPQLILSRRPRRRLGSLRWCGRRRLRWRLLQAQASGVDWREGARQVSRAAAARRPNTATPSPIPSPTPASEPESEPELESASSCHRPLLIPPVRPVGPGRALLLLPVEQGFTFSGICRVTCLYGQVQVFGFTISQGQPAQDIFSVYTHSCLSIHALHYSQPEKSKKELKREARNLLKSHLNLDDRRWSMQNFSPQCSIVLLEHLKTATVNFITSYPGSSYIFVQESPTPQIKPEYLALRSVGIRREKKRKGLQLTESTLSALEELVNVSCEEVDGCPVILVCGSQDVGKSTFNRYLINHLLNSLPCVDYLECDLGQTEFTPPGCISLLNITEPVLGPPFTHLRTPQKMVYYGKPSCKNNYENYIDIVKYVFSAYKRESPLIVNTMGWVSDQGLLLLIDLIRLLSPSHVVQFRSDHSKYMPDLTPQYVDDMDGLYTKSKTKMRNRRFRLAAFADALEFADEEKESPVEFTGHKLIGVYTDFAFRITPRNRESHNKILRDLSILSYLSQLQPPMPKPLSPLHSLTPYQVPFNAVALRITHSDVAPTHILYAVNASWVGLCKIQDDVRGYTNGPILLAQTPICDCLGFGICRGIDMEKRLYHILTPVPPEELRTVNCLLVGAIAIPHCVLKCQRGIEGTVPYVTTDYNFKLPGASEKIGAREPEEAHKEKPYRRPKFCRKMK
;
A
#
# COMPACT_ATOMS: atom_id res chain seq x y z
N MET A 1 -46.95 -27.60 2.34
CA MET A 1 -47.49 -28.35 3.48
C MET A 1 -47.17 -27.52 4.71
N ALA A 2 -48.05 -26.55 5.00
CA ALA A 2 -49.01 -26.61 6.14
C ALA A 2 -48.21 -26.59 7.46
N ASP A 3 -48.17 -25.52 8.25
CA ASP A 3 -49.30 -24.74 8.72
C ASP A 3 -48.97 -23.29 9.14
N SER A 4 -50.05 -22.50 9.15
CA SER A 4 -50.23 -21.10 9.48
C SER A 4 -49.94 -20.71 10.95
N GLY A 5 -49.44 -19.49 11.13
CA GLY A 5 -49.25 -18.85 12.45
C GLY A 5 -49.24 -17.33 12.38
N LEU A 6 -50.42 -16.74 12.13
CA LEU A 6 -50.93 -15.44 12.59
C LEU A 6 -50.09 -14.15 12.43
N LEU A 7 -50.58 -13.33 11.51
CA LEU A 7 -50.44 -11.87 11.42
C LEU A 7 -50.92 -11.17 12.72
N LEU A 8 -50.09 -10.28 13.27
CA LEU A 8 -50.53 -9.22 14.17
C LEU A 8 -50.19 -7.86 13.56
N LYS A 9 -51.25 -7.07 13.39
CA LYS A 9 -51.34 -5.77 12.73
C LYS A 9 -50.50 -4.70 13.42
N ARG A 10 -49.96 -3.80 12.58
CA ARG A 10 -49.41 -2.47 12.90
C ARG A 10 -50.27 -1.73 13.93
N GLY A 11 -49.62 -1.31 15.02
CA GLY A 11 -50.09 -0.25 15.91
C GLY A 11 -49.15 0.96 15.80
N SER A 12 -49.72 2.10 15.43
CA SER A 12 -49.08 3.42 15.47
C SER A 12 -48.90 3.84 16.93
N CYS A 13 -47.66 4.06 17.37
CA CYS A 13 -47.37 4.70 18.64
C CYS A 13 -46.37 5.84 18.44
N ARG A 14 -46.90 7.07 18.38
CA ARG A 14 -46.20 8.28 18.80
C ARG A 14 -45.88 8.15 20.30
N SER A 15 -44.62 8.30 20.68
CA SER A 15 -44.26 8.63 22.07
C SER A 15 -42.97 9.48 22.14
N THR A 16 -43.19 10.79 22.24
CA THR A 16 -42.62 11.69 23.27
C THR A 16 -41.21 11.40 23.79
N TRP A 17 -40.21 12.20 23.39
CA TRP A 17 -39.01 12.44 24.21
C TRP A 17 -38.62 13.93 24.23
N LEU A 18 -39.11 14.59 25.26
CA LEU A 18 -38.73 15.93 25.72
C LEU A 18 -37.79 15.76 26.93
N ARG A 19 -36.62 16.42 26.87
CA ARG A 19 -35.78 16.92 27.99
C ARG A 19 -35.48 15.97 29.17
N VAL A 20 -34.20 15.58 29.30
CA VAL A 20 -33.52 15.49 30.61
C VAL A 20 -32.15 16.15 30.53
N ARG A 21 -31.99 17.25 31.28
CA ARG A 21 -30.75 17.97 31.54
C ARG A 21 -30.29 17.64 32.97
N LYS A 22 -28.96 17.51 33.11
CA LYS A 22 -28.12 17.74 34.31
C LYS A 22 -28.13 16.69 35.44
N ALA A 23 -26.98 16.04 35.61
CA ALA A 23 -26.21 16.07 36.86
C ALA A 23 -24.75 15.63 36.61
N ARG A 24 -23.77 16.49 36.93
CA ARG A 24 -22.39 16.09 37.25
C ARG A 24 -21.90 16.92 38.44
N PRO A 25 -21.28 16.29 39.44
CA PRO A 25 -20.88 16.96 40.67
C PRO A 25 -19.61 17.77 40.49
N GLN A 26 -19.50 18.79 41.35
CA GLN A 26 -18.43 19.77 41.38
C GLN A 26 -17.11 19.17 41.85
N LEU A 27 -16.02 19.48 41.14
CA LEU A 27 -14.70 19.60 41.76
C LEU A 27 -14.08 20.93 41.32
N ILE A 28 -13.92 21.77 42.33
CA ILE A 28 -13.39 23.13 42.34
C ILE A 28 -11.88 23.07 42.11
N LEU A 29 -11.36 23.73 41.08
CA LEU A 29 -9.98 24.23 41.08
C LEU A 29 -9.86 25.51 40.22
N SER A 30 -9.74 26.62 40.97
CA SER A 30 -9.14 27.93 40.71
C SER A 30 -9.14 28.55 39.29
N ARG A 31 -9.72 29.77 39.27
CA ARG A 31 -9.84 30.76 38.20
C ARG A 31 -8.50 31.14 37.52
N ARG A 32 -8.42 30.94 36.20
CA ARG A 32 -7.67 31.80 35.25
C ARG A 32 -8.46 31.91 33.94
N PRO A 33 -8.49 33.08 33.27
CA PRO A 33 -9.42 33.36 32.19
C PRO A 33 -9.05 32.55 30.93
N ARG A 34 -9.96 31.66 30.49
CA ARG A 34 -9.84 30.96 29.21
C ARG A 34 -9.99 31.96 28.06
N ARG A 35 -8.88 32.29 27.40
CA ARG A 35 -8.89 32.82 26.03
C ARG A 35 -9.57 31.77 25.13
N ARG A 36 -10.53 32.19 24.30
CA ARG A 36 -11.11 31.37 23.24
C ARG A 36 -9.99 30.94 22.28
N LEU A 37 -9.69 29.64 22.20
CA LEU A 37 -8.89 29.10 21.10
C LEU A 37 -9.78 29.14 19.84
N GLY A 38 -9.46 30.04 18.91
CA GLY A 38 -10.02 30.01 17.57
C GLY A 38 -9.56 28.76 16.81
N SER A 39 -10.42 28.26 15.91
CA SER A 39 -10.09 27.19 14.96
C SER A 39 -8.77 27.50 14.24
N LEU A 40 -7.75 26.66 14.41
CA LEU A 40 -6.49 26.77 13.67
C LEU A 40 -6.78 26.66 12.16
N ARG A 41 -6.42 27.70 11.39
CA ARG A 41 -6.40 27.68 9.92
C ARG A 41 -5.60 26.47 9.42
N TRP A 42 -5.91 25.99 8.21
CA TRP A 42 -5.29 24.82 7.55
C TRP A 42 -3.76 24.76 7.70
N CYS A 43 -3.05 25.87 7.47
CA CYS A 43 -1.60 25.96 7.64
C CYS A 43 -1.12 25.66 9.08
N GLY A 44 -1.93 26.00 10.09
CA GLY A 44 -1.65 25.74 11.50
C GLY A 44 -1.78 24.26 11.87
N ARG A 45 -2.78 23.56 11.33
CA ARG A 45 -2.93 22.11 11.51
C ARG A 45 -1.82 21.34 10.82
N ARG A 46 -1.50 21.72 9.57
CA ARG A 46 -0.37 21.15 8.81
C ARG A 46 0.92 21.30 9.60
N ARG A 47 1.26 22.51 10.08
CA ARG A 47 2.48 22.75 10.90
C ARG A 47 2.51 21.97 12.22
N LEU A 48 1.39 21.86 12.93
CA LEU A 48 1.33 21.09 14.17
C LEU A 48 1.57 19.59 13.89
N ARG A 49 0.91 19.05 12.87
CA ARG A 49 1.07 17.66 12.46
C ARG A 49 2.49 17.37 11.97
N TRP A 50 3.09 18.29 11.21
CA TRP A 50 4.51 18.25 10.83
C TRP A 50 5.42 18.08 12.03
N ARG A 51 5.23 18.89 13.09
CA ARG A 51 6.04 18.78 14.32
C ARG A 51 5.82 17.46 15.04
N LEU A 52 4.57 16.99 15.12
CA LEU A 52 4.23 15.72 15.77
C LEU A 52 4.84 14.52 15.02
N LEU A 53 4.74 14.51 13.70
CA LEU A 53 5.29 13.44 12.87
C LEU A 53 6.82 13.47 12.87
N GLN A 54 7.47 14.64 12.83
CA GLN A 54 8.93 14.74 13.00
C GLN A 54 9.39 14.29 14.39
N ALA A 55 8.60 14.55 15.45
CA ALA A 55 8.89 14.08 16.80
C ALA A 55 8.74 12.55 16.91
N GLN A 56 7.72 11.97 16.27
CA GLN A 56 7.54 10.51 16.20
C GLN A 56 8.66 9.86 15.38
N ALA A 57 9.03 10.43 14.24
CA ALA A 57 10.12 9.95 13.39
C ALA A 57 11.50 10.07 14.06
N SER A 58 11.67 11.01 15.00
CA SER A 58 12.90 11.15 15.80
C SER A 58 12.91 10.31 17.09
N GLY A 59 11.86 9.52 17.35
CA GLY A 59 11.83 8.56 18.47
C GLY A 59 11.78 9.19 19.87
N VAL A 60 11.30 10.43 20.00
CA VAL A 60 11.26 11.13 21.29
C VAL A 60 9.96 10.82 22.05
N ASP A 61 10.08 10.16 23.21
CA ASP A 61 8.95 9.87 24.11
C ASP A 61 8.49 11.16 24.82
N TRP A 62 7.25 11.56 24.57
CA TRP A 62 6.71 12.87 24.98
C TRP A 62 6.32 12.96 26.46
N ARG A 63 6.52 11.90 27.25
CA ARG A 63 6.22 11.89 28.69
C ARG A 63 7.31 12.49 29.58
N GLU A 64 8.49 12.82 29.08
CA GLU A 64 9.61 13.33 29.90
C GLU A 64 9.96 14.82 29.70
N GLY A 65 9.26 15.58 28.85
CA GLY A 65 9.67 16.96 28.48
C GLY A 65 9.08 18.12 29.30
N ALA A 66 8.27 17.88 30.34
CA ALA A 66 7.43 18.93 30.96
C ALA A 66 7.93 19.49 32.32
N ARG A 67 9.13 19.16 32.78
CA ARG A 67 9.69 19.69 34.04
C ARG A 67 11.18 19.98 33.93
N GLN A 68 11.50 21.27 33.77
CA GLN A 68 12.73 21.99 34.17
C GLN A 68 13.19 22.97 33.08
N VAL A 69 12.62 24.17 33.08
CA VAL A 69 13.31 25.37 32.61
C VAL A 69 13.12 26.43 33.69
N SER A 70 13.97 26.38 34.72
CA SER A 70 14.15 27.47 35.67
C SER A 70 15.44 28.21 35.35
N ARG A 71 15.27 29.48 34.99
CA ARG A 71 16.25 30.58 34.95
C ARG A 71 17.51 30.38 35.79
N ALA A 72 18.67 30.56 35.18
CA ALA A 72 19.82 31.18 35.82
C ALA A 72 20.60 32.00 34.77
N ALA A 73 20.67 33.30 35.00
CA ALA A 73 21.44 34.28 34.24
C ALA A 73 22.65 34.69 35.08
N ALA A 74 23.85 34.66 34.50
CA ALA A 74 25.06 35.41 34.87
C ALA A 74 26.25 34.84 34.08
N ALA A 75 27.33 35.53 33.72
CA ALA A 75 27.67 36.92 33.40
C ALA A 75 29.16 36.89 32.99
N ARG A 76 29.54 37.73 32.01
CA ARG A 76 30.90 38.30 31.76
C ARG A 76 32.00 37.33 31.25
N ARG A 77 32.84 37.64 30.24
CA ARG A 77 33.50 38.89 29.79
C ARG A 77 33.93 38.80 28.30
N PRO A 78 34.08 39.92 27.57
CA PRO A 78 34.58 39.97 26.20
C PRO A 78 36.09 40.31 26.13
N ASN A 79 36.77 39.97 25.03
CA ASN A 79 37.97 40.69 24.60
C ASN A 79 38.10 40.71 23.07
N THR A 80 38.34 41.93 22.62
CA THR A 80 38.49 42.52 21.29
C THR A 80 39.84 42.20 20.62
N ALA A 81 39.85 42.05 19.29
CA ALA A 81 40.98 42.43 18.44
C ALA A 81 40.52 42.76 17.00
N THR A 82 41.07 43.86 16.51
CA THR A 82 40.66 44.79 15.45
C THR A 82 41.19 44.40 14.05
N PRO A 83 40.54 44.82 12.93
CA PRO A 83 41.06 44.59 11.57
C PRO A 83 41.92 45.77 11.07
N SER A 84 42.78 45.55 10.07
CA SER A 84 43.49 46.63 9.35
C SER A 84 43.68 46.29 7.84
N PRO A 85 43.63 47.27 6.91
CA PRO A 85 43.50 47.04 5.46
C PRO A 85 44.73 47.44 4.58
N ILE A 86 44.90 46.75 3.42
CA ILE A 86 45.19 47.16 2.01
C ILE A 86 46.21 48.33 1.77
N PRO A 87 47.20 48.32 0.79
CA PRO A 87 47.01 48.18 -0.69
C PRO A 87 48.14 47.56 -1.59
N SER A 88 47.73 47.26 -2.83
CA SER A 88 48.44 46.90 -4.10
C SER A 88 49.07 48.12 -4.84
N PRO A 89 49.53 48.07 -6.13
CA PRO A 89 50.29 47.11 -7.00
C PRO A 89 51.46 47.78 -7.79
N THR A 90 52.29 47.05 -8.58
CA THR A 90 52.71 47.32 -10.01
C THR A 90 53.85 46.39 -10.52
N PRO A 91 54.04 46.22 -11.87
CA PRO A 91 54.62 45.03 -12.54
C PRO A 91 55.96 45.26 -13.30
N ALA A 92 56.63 44.19 -13.74
CA ALA A 92 57.60 44.09 -14.87
C ALA A 92 58.08 42.62 -15.00
N SER A 93 57.73 41.87 -16.06
CA SER A 93 58.41 41.69 -17.37
C SER A 93 59.24 40.38 -17.48
N GLU A 94 58.78 39.52 -18.39
CA GLU A 94 59.33 38.28 -19.03
C GLU A 94 60.73 38.44 -19.68
N PRO A 95 61.46 37.40 -20.19
CA PRO A 95 60.93 36.24 -20.94
C PRO A 95 61.64 34.85 -20.86
N GLU A 96 60.88 33.86 -21.34
CA GLU A 96 61.20 32.64 -22.14
C GLU A 96 62.43 31.76 -21.83
N SER A 97 62.14 30.51 -21.44
CA SER A 97 62.79 29.30 -21.98
C SER A 97 61.99 28.03 -21.62
N GLU A 98 61.48 27.33 -22.63
CA GLU A 98 61.03 25.92 -22.59
C GLU A 98 62.25 24.99 -22.37
N PRO A 99 62.13 23.80 -21.72
CA PRO A 99 61.39 22.67 -22.31
C PRO A 99 60.75 21.64 -21.34
N GLU A 100 60.02 20.70 -21.96
CA GLU A 100 59.63 19.35 -21.49
C GLU A 100 58.46 19.19 -20.50
N LEU A 101 57.26 19.05 -21.07
CA LEU A 101 56.03 18.67 -20.38
C LEU A 101 55.85 17.14 -20.35
N GLU A 102 56.40 16.46 -19.34
CA GLU A 102 55.86 15.18 -18.87
C GLU A 102 54.62 15.44 -17.99
N SER A 103 53.45 15.52 -18.62
CA SER A 103 52.19 15.71 -17.90
C SER A 103 51.64 14.38 -17.37
N ALA A 104 51.94 14.08 -16.11
CA ALA A 104 51.22 13.13 -15.28
C ALA A 104 49.79 13.65 -14.99
N SER A 105 48.90 13.57 -15.98
CA SER A 105 47.47 13.82 -15.86
C SER A 105 46.75 12.53 -15.48
N SER A 106 46.57 12.29 -14.17
CA SER A 106 45.73 11.21 -13.68
C SER A 106 44.24 11.57 -13.87
N CYS A 107 43.75 11.41 -15.10
CA CYS A 107 42.34 11.54 -15.42
C CYS A 107 41.59 10.32 -14.82
N HIS A 108 40.86 10.53 -13.73
CA HIS A 108 40.01 9.50 -13.14
C HIS A 108 38.86 9.18 -14.12
N ARG A 109 39.04 8.15 -14.95
CA ARG A 109 37.92 7.54 -15.70
C ARG A 109 36.82 7.15 -14.69
N PRO A 110 35.54 7.52 -14.93
CA PRO A 110 34.46 7.02 -14.12
C PRO A 110 34.50 5.49 -14.17
N LEU A 111 34.55 4.84 -13.00
CA LEU A 111 34.48 3.38 -12.95
C LEU A 111 33.14 2.97 -13.60
N LEU A 112 33.22 2.09 -14.62
CA LEU A 112 32.04 1.55 -15.32
C LEU A 112 31.11 0.76 -14.37
N ILE A 113 31.65 0.35 -13.23
CA ILE A 113 31.02 -0.48 -12.22
C ILE A 113 31.24 0.17 -10.85
N PRO A 114 30.17 0.55 -10.13
CA PRO A 114 30.27 1.00 -8.75
C PRO A 114 31.03 -0.04 -7.90
N PRO A 115 32.12 0.34 -7.21
CA PRO A 115 32.90 -0.63 -6.44
C PRO A 115 32.10 -1.13 -5.22
N VAL A 116 32.15 -2.45 -5.02
CA VAL A 116 31.52 -3.15 -3.90
C VAL A 116 32.58 -3.90 -3.11
N ARG A 117 32.54 -3.81 -1.78
CA ARG A 117 33.42 -4.55 -0.87
C ARG A 117 32.63 -5.25 0.23
N PRO A 118 32.90 -6.53 0.54
CA PRO A 118 32.33 -7.18 1.72
C PRO A 118 32.94 -6.55 2.99
N VAL A 119 32.11 -6.23 3.98
CA VAL A 119 32.52 -5.55 5.22
C VAL A 119 32.07 -6.29 6.48
N GLY A 120 31.93 -7.62 6.35
CA GLY A 120 31.48 -8.54 7.39
C GLY A 120 30.42 -9.51 6.89
N PRO A 121 30.01 -10.50 7.72
CA PRO A 121 28.98 -11.45 7.36
C PRO A 121 27.65 -10.74 7.05
N GLY A 122 27.11 -10.96 5.86
CA GLY A 122 25.84 -10.37 5.45
C GLY A 122 25.88 -8.87 5.19
N ARG A 123 27.06 -8.27 5.03
CA ARG A 123 27.21 -6.81 4.86
C ARG A 123 28.15 -6.49 3.71
N ALA A 124 27.75 -5.55 2.85
CA ALA A 124 28.57 -5.04 1.76
C ALA A 124 28.52 -3.51 1.71
N LEU A 125 29.65 -2.90 1.40
CA LEU A 125 29.77 -1.46 1.17
C LEU A 125 29.76 -1.20 -0.33
N LEU A 126 28.87 -0.33 -0.78
CA LEU A 126 28.72 0.13 -2.16
C LEU A 126 29.12 1.61 -2.23
N LEU A 127 30.12 1.92 -3.05
CA LEU A 127 30.47 3.30 -3.40
C LEU A 127 29.81 3.63 -4.73
N LEU A 128 28.89 4.58 -4.73
CA LEU A 128 28.09 4.93 -5.89
C LEU A 128 28.44 6.36 -6.34
N PRO A 129 29.19 6.54 -7.44
CA PRO A 129 29.44 7.87 -8.01
C PRO A 129 28.12 8.53 -8.43
N VAL A 130 28.07 9.87 -8.37
CA VAL A 130 26.94 10.67 -8.87
C VAL A 130 26.57 10.25 -10.29
N GLU A 131 25.26 10.26 -10.58
CA GLU A 131 24.64 9.82 -11.86
C GLU A 131 24.78 8.33 -12.19
N GLN A 132 25.46 7.53 -11.36
CA GLN A 132 25.46 6.08 -11.49
C GLN A 132 24.32 5.42 -10.72
N GLY A 133 23.85 4.30 -11.26
CA GLY A 133 22.80 3.47 -10.66
C GLY A 133 23.26 2.04 -10.42
N PHE A 134 22.79 1.45 -9.32
CA PHE A 134 22.97 0.05 -8.96
C PHE A 134 21.61 -0.67 -9.00
N THR A 135 21.32 -1.34 -10.11
CA THR A 135 20.13 -2.19 -10.26
C THR A 135 20.42 -3.58 -9.68
N PHE A 136 19.50 -4.10 -8.86
CA PHE A 136 19.69 -5.39 -8.20
C PHE A 136 18.39 -6.16 -8.07
N SER A 137 18.50 -7.46 -7.82
CA SER A 137 17.42 -8.35 -7.40
C SER A 137 17.73 -8.91 -6.02
N GLY A 138 16.68 -9.29 -5.29
CA GLY A 138 16.77 -9.73 -3.90
C GLY A 138 16.30 -8.65 -2.92
N ILE A 139 16.49 -8.92 -1.64
CA ILE A 139 16.09 -8.02 -0.56
C ILE A 139 17.29 -7.61 0.27
N CYS A 140 17.31 -6.36 0.71
CA CYS A 140 18.36 -5.87 1.60
C CYS A 140 17.88 -4.67 2.40
N ARG A 141 18.59 -4.41 3.49
CA ARG A 141 18.50 -3.16 4.23
C ARG A 141 19.57 -2.21 3.73
N VAL A 142 19.21 -0.96 3.50
CA VAL A 142 20.07 0.08 2.92
C VAL A 142 20.23 1.23 3.88
N THR A 143 21.47 1.63 4.13
CA THR A 143 21.81 2.83 4.90
C THR A 143 22.72 3.73 4.08
N CYS A 144 22.35 5.00 3.91
CA CYS A 144 23.23 6.00 3.32
C CYS A 144 24.17 6.52 4.41
N LEU A 145 25.44 6.09 4.39
CA LEU A 145 26.44 6.50 5.38
C LEU A 145 27.01 7.90 5.08
N TYR A 146 27.09 8.25 3.80
CA TYR A 146 27.53 9.57 3.32
C TYR A 146 26.86 9.86 1.98
N GLY A 147 26.46 11.12 1.79
CA GLY A 147 25.81 11.57 0.56
C GLY A 147 24.29 11.41 0.59
N GLN A 148 23.72 11.21 -0.59
CA GLN A 148 22.29 11.00 -0.80
C GLN A 148 22.07 10.00 -1.94
N VAL A 149 21.15 9.07 -1.74
CA VAL A 149 20.75 8.11 -2.77
C VAL A 149 19.24 8.08 -2.92
N GLN A 150 18.77 7.86 -4.14
CA GLN A 150 17.35 7.69 -4.44
C GLN A 150 17.04 6.23 -4.75
N VAL A 151 15.95 5.74 -4.17
CA VAL A 151 15.37 4.43 -4.49
C VAL A 151 13.89 4.63 -4.74
N PHE A 152 13.44 4.28 -5.94
CA PHE A 152 12.02 4.27 -6.31
C PHE A 152 11.27 5.59 -5.96
N GLY A 153 11.93 6.73 -6.22
CA GLY A 153 11.41 8.08 -5.96
C GLY A 153 11.72 8.63 -4.56
N PHE A 154 12.10 7.79 -3.59
CA PHE A 154 12.41 8.22 -2.23
C PHE A 154 13.91 8.49 -2.05
N THR A 155 14.25 9.58 -1.39
CA THR A 155 15.63 10.00 -1.12
C THR A 155 16.06 9.59 0.28
N ILE A 156 17.10 8.75 0.35
CA ILE A 156 17.76 8.32 1.58
C ILE A 156 19.05 9.14 1.73
N SER A 157 19.06 10.03 2.73
CA SER A 157 20.17 10.92 3.04
C SER A 157 21.02 10.41 4.19
N GLN A 158 22.26 10.91 4.29
CA GLN A 158 23.10 10.74 5.47
C GLN A 158 22.34 11.08 6.76
N GLY A 159 22.41 10.19 7.76
CA GLY A 159 21.80 10.37 9.08
C GLY A 159 20.34 9.93 9.19
N GLN A 160 19.69 9.55 8.09
CA GLN A 160 18.36 8.94 8.13
C GLN A 160 18.42 7.47 8.55
N PRO A 161 17.34 6.93 9.14
CA PRO A 161 17.28 5.50 9.48
C PRO A 161 17.39 4.62 8.24
N ALA A 162 17.92 3.42 8.44
CA ALA A 162 18.04 2.40 7.41
C ALA A 162 16.67 2.03 6.82
N GLN A 163 16.63 1.74 5.52
CA GLN A 163 15.40 1.42 4.79
C GLN A 163 15.45 -0.03 4.28
N ASP A 164 14.35 -0.76 4.44
CA ASP A 164 14.20 -2.11 3.91
C ASP A 164 13.70 -2.05 2.46
N ILE A 165 14.42 -2.69 1.54
CA ILE A 165 14.16 -2.63 0.09
C ILE A 165 13.90 -4.03 -0.46
N PHE A 166 12.78 -4.17 -1.17
CA PHE A 166 12.28 -5.44 -1.68
C PHE A 166 12.28 -5.50 -3.21
N SER A 167 13.44 -5.81 -3.82
CA SER A 167 13.59 -6.01 -5.27
C SER A 167 13.29 -7.46 -5.68
N VAL A 168 12.03 -7.87 -5.51
CA VAL A 168 11.58 -9.26 -5.64
C VAL A 168 11.27 -9.67 -7.08
N TYR A 169 11.23 -10.98 -7.35
CA TYR A 169 10.98 -11.54 -8.68
C TYR A 169 9.61 -11.19 -9.30
N THR A 170 8.60 -10.90 -8.49
CA THR A 170 7.23 -10.64 -8.97
C THR A 170 7.07 -9.27 -9.65
N HIS A 171 8.05 -8.37 -9.50
CA HIS A 171 8.00 -6.99 -9.97
C HIS A 171 9.31 -6.59 -10.67
N SER A 172 9.35 -5.40 -11.29
CA SER A 172 10.58 -4.85 -11.87
C SER A 172 11.67 -4.69 -10.81
N CYS A 173 12.92 -4.89 -11.19
CA CYS A 173 14.04 -4.70 -10.27
C CYS A 173 14.13 -3.23 -9.83
N LEU A 174 14.48 -3.02 -8.57
CA LEU A 174 14.77 -1.70 -8.03
C LEU A 174 16.23 -1.30 -8.31
N SER A 175 16.45 0.01 -8.36
CA SER A 175 17.76 0.61 -8.56
C SER A 175 18.03 1.64 -7.48
N ILE A 176 19.27 1.66 -6.98
CA ILE A 176 19.79 2.72 -6.11
C ILE A 176 20.54 3.70 -6.99
N HIS A 177 20.15 4.98 -7.00
CA HIS A 177 20.79 6.03 -7.78
C HIS A 177 21.48 7.03 -6.86
N ALA A 178 22.74 7.38 -7.11
CA ALA A 178 23.38 8.45 -6.35
C ALA A 178 22.89 9.81 -6.83
N LEU A 179 22.47 10.64 -5.88
CA LEU A 179 22.09 12.02 -6.12
C LEU A 179 23.28 12.95 -5.91
N HIS A 180 23.25 14.11 -6.54
CA HIS A 180 24.25 15.14 -6.32
C HIS A 180 24.19 15.63 -4.87
N TYR A 181 25.29 15.47 -4.15
CA TYR A 181 25.42 15.92 -2.77
C TYR A 181 26.62 16.86 -2.65
N SER A 182 26.35 18.16 -2.67
CA SER A 182 27.36 19.20 -2.50
C SER A 182 27.09 20.00 -1.23
N GLN A 183 28.10 20.10 -0.38
CA GLN A 183 28.14 21.07 0.71
C GLN A 183 29.14 22.17 0.32
N PRO A 184 28.67 23.27 -0.29
CA PRO A 184 29.55 24.29 -0.87
C PRO A 184 30.48 24.94 0.16
N GLU A 185 30.10 24.92 1.44
CA GLU A 185 30.88 25.51 2.53
C GLU A 185 32.08 24.66 2.97
N LYS A 186 32.18 23.39 2.55
CA LYS A 186 33.22 22.46 3.04
C LYS A 186 34.28 22.19 1.98
N SER A 187 35.54 22.33 2.37
CA SER A 187 36.66 21.92 1.52
C SER A 187 36.69 20.40 1.29
N LYS A 188 37.32 19.96 0.20
CA LYS A 188 37.51 18.53 -0.11
C LYS A 188 38.15 17.75 1.05
N LYS A 189 39.05 18.39 1.81
CA LYS A 189 39.70 17.78 2.98
C LYS A 189 38.70 17.55 4.12
N GLU A 190 37.78 18.49 4.32
CA GLU A 190 36.75 18.41 5.36
C GLU A 190 35.69 17.37 5.02
N LEU A 191 35.24 17.32 3.76
CA LEU A 191 34.33 16.26 3.28
C LEU A 191 34.94 14.87 3.48
N LYS A 192 36.22 14.69 3.12
CA LYS A 192 36.94 13.43 3.39
C LYS A 192 37.10 13.13 4.88
N ARG A 193 37.18 14.14 5.75
CA ARG A 193 37.29 13.96 7.21
C ARG A 193 35.94 13.56 7.80
N GLU A 194 34.86 14.18 7.35
CA GLU A 194 33.49 13.86 7.73
C GLU A 194 33.12 12.43 7.32
N ALA A 195 33.31 12.08 6.04
CA ALA A 195 33.09 10.70 5.57
C ALA A 195 33.88 9.71 6.42
N ARG A 196 35.17 9.96 6.68
CA ARG A 196 35.99 9.13 7.58
C ARG A 196 35.40 8.97 8.97
N ASN A 197 34.84 10.03 9.55
CA ASN A 197 34.25 10.00 10.88
C ASN A 197 32.94 9.19 10.90
N LEU A 198 32.09 9.36 9.90
CA LEU A 198 30.83 8.61 9.76
C LEU A 198 31.08 7.11 9.59
N LEU A 199 32.14 6.72 8.87
CA LEU A 199 32.47 5.31 8.67
C LEU A 199 33.00 4.61 9.95
N LYS A 200 33.45 5.35 10.98
CA LYS A 200 34.05 4.76 12.19
C LYS A 200 33.11 3.84 12.95
N SER A 201 31.82 4.16 13.00
CA SER A 201 30.80 3.38 13.71
C SER A 201 30.36 2.12 12.96
N HIS A 202 30.65 2.00 11.66
CA HIS A 202 30.10 0.94 10.83
C HIS A 202 31.13 -0.05 10.30
N LEU A 203 32.40 0.37 10.19
CA LEU A 203 33.46 -0.34 9.47
C LEU A 203 34.76 -0.45 10.29
N ASN A 204 35.47 -1.58 10.13
CA ASN A 204 36.80 -1.78 10.72
C ASN A 204 37.86 -0.84 10.06
N LEU A 205 39.11 -0.86 10.55
CA LEU A 205 40.16 0.02 10.04
C LEU A 205 40.47 -0.21 8.55
N ASP A 206 40.53 -1.47 8.10
CA ASP A 206 40.94 -1.82 6.73
C ASP A 206 39.87 -1.48 5.70
N ASP A 207 38.60 -1.72 6.03
CA ASP A 207 37.46 -1.36 5.18
C ASP A 207 37.32 0.16 5.06
N ARG A 208 37.61 0.91 6.13
CA ARG A 208 37.70 2.37 6.10
C ARG A 208 38.82 2.84 5.19
N ARG A 209 40.02 2.25 5.28
CA ARG A 209 41.14 2.60 4.40
C ARG A 209 40.78 2.39 2.94
N TRP A 210 40.20 1.23 2.60
CA TRP A 210 39.77 0.93 1.24
C TRP A 210 38.67 1.87 0.75
N SER A 211 37.65 2.13 1.56
CA SER A 211 36.57 3.06 1.22
C SER A 211 37.16 4.43 0.88
N MET A 212 38.05 4.94 1.73
CA MET A 212 38.65 6.26 1.53
C MET A 212 39.66 6.34 0.39
N GLN A 213 40.30 5.23 0.01
CA GLN A 213 41.14 5.14 -1.19
C GLN A 213 40.29 5.26 -2.47
N ASN A 214 39.08 4.72 -2.47
CA ASN A 214 38.17 4.73 -3.62
C ASN A 214 37.16 5.90 -3.59
N PHE A 215 37.12 6.67 -2.50
CA PHE A 215 36.15 7.73 -2.28
C PHE A 215 36.50 9.04 -3.00
N SER A 216 35.52 9.58 -3.73
CA SER A 216 35.48 10.97 -4.18
C SER A 216 34.33 11.72 -3.47
N PRO A 217 34.43 13.06 -3.29
CA PRO A 217 33.33 13.84 -2.70
C PRO A 217 32.01 13.76 -3.47
N GLN A 218 32.06 13.42 -4.76
CA GLN A 218 30.92 13.18 -5.65
C GLN A 218 30.45 11.72 -5.61
N CYS A 219 30.72 11.00 -4.52
CA CYS A 219 30.32 9.62 -4.34
C CYS A 219 29.49 9.48 -3.06
N SER A 220 28.37 8.77 -3.16
CA SER A 220 27.61 8.34 -1.99
C SER A 220 28.14 7.01 -1.49
N ILE A 221 28.25 6.86 -0.16
CA ILE A 221 28.66 5.61 0.47
C ILE A 221 27.42 4.94 1.06
N VAL A 222 27.12 3.74 0.56
CA VAL A 222 25.91 2.99 0.91
C VAL A 222 26.31 1.69 1.57
N LEU A 223 25.77 1.43 2.76
CA LEU A 223 25.87 0.15 3.43
C LEU A 223 24.65 -0.71 3.07
N LEU A 224 24.92 -1.92 2.61
CA LEU A 224 23.93 -2.93 2.26
C LEU A 224 24.02 -4.08 3.27
N GLU A 225 22.89 -4.43 3.89
CA GLU A 225 22.83 -5.46 4.93
C GLU A 225 21.78 -6.51 4.61
N HIS A 226 22.07 -7.76 4.98
CA HIS A 226 21.17 -8.89 4.78
C HIS A 226 19.89 -8.70 5.58
N LEU A 227 18.74 -8.68 4.90
CA LEU A 227 17.44 -8.47 5.53
C LEU A 227 16.80 -9.81 5.92
N LYS A 228 16.41 -9.94 7.19
CA LYS A 228 15.55 -11.04 7.70
C LYS A 228 14.34 -10.44 8.40
N THR A 229 13.14 -10.82 7.95
CA THR A 229 11.89 -10.46 8.61
C THR A 229 11.04 -11.70 8.85
N ALA A 230 10.18 -11.68 9.87
CA ALA A 230 9.25 -12.77 10.14
C ALA A 230 8.35 -13.05 8.93
N THR A 231 7.91 -11.99 8.24
CA THR A 231 7.12 -12.06 7.00
C THR A 231 7.82 -12.80 5.87
N VAL A 232 9.08 -12.43 5.57
CA VAL A 232 9.86 -13.12 4.52
C VAL A 232 10.08 -14.57 4.89
N ASN A 233 10.47 -14.86 6.13
CA ASN A 233 10.67 -16.23 6.60
C ASN A 233 9.39 -17.05 6.50
N PHE A 234 8.24 -16.47 6.88
CA PHE A 234 6.95 -17.14 6.81
C PHE A 234 6.54 -17.45 5.38
N ILE A 235 6.63 -16.49 4.47
CA ILE A 235 6.29 -16.71 3.05
C ILE A 235 7.23 -17.75 2.44
N THR A 236 8.54 -17.63 2.67
CA THR A 236 9.54 -18.57 2.13
C THR A 236 9.49 -19.96 2.76
N SER A 237 8.81 -20.13 3.90
CA SER A 237 8.61 -21.45 4.51
C SER A 237 7.70 -22.36 3.68
N TYR A 238 6.87 -21.80 2.81
CA TYR A 238 6.00 -22.55 1.91
C TYR A 238 6.75 -23.01 0.64
N PRO A 239 6.54 -24.24 0.19
CA PRO A 239 7.16 -24.76 -1.03
C PRO A 239 6.93 -23.85 -2.23
N GLY A 240 7.99 -23.62 -3.02
CA GLY A 240 7.92 -22.77 -4.21
C GLY A 240 7.76 -21.27 -3.93
N SER A 241 7.96 -20.78 -2.71
CA SER A 241 7.95 -19.33 -2.43
C SER A 241 9.34 -18.75 -2.16
N SER A 242 10.36 -19.60 -2.03
CA SER A 242 11.76 -19.19 -1.77
C SER A 242 12.35 -18.31 -2.88
N TYR A 243 12.01 -18.59 -4.14
CA TYR A 243 12.54 -17.85 -5.30
C TYR A 243 12.01 -16.41 -5.40
N ILE A 244 10.95 -16.07 -4.66
CA ILE A 244 10.34 -14.73 -4.71
C ILE A 244 11.34 -13.67 -4.24
N PHE A 245 12.02 -13.96 -3.13
CA PHE A 245 12.97 -13.05 -2.49
C PHE A 245 14.43 -13.34 -2.86
N VAL A 246 14.72 -14.52 -3.41
CA VAL A 246 16.08 -14.93 -3.79
C VAL A 246 16.09 -15.35 -5.26
N GLN A 247 16.67 -14.51 -6.12
CA GLN A 247 16.94 -14.89 -7.51
C GLN A 247 18.31 -15.57 -7.58
N GLU A 248 18.43 -16.82 -7.12
CA GLU A 248 19.62 -17.63 -7.37
C GLU A 248 19.44 -18.42 -8.67
N SER A 249 20.10 -17.96 -9.73
CA SER A 249 20.59 -18.84 -10.79
C SER A 249 22.08 -19.01 -10.53
N PRO A 250 22.58 -20.20 -10.21
CA PRO A 250 24.02 -20.40 -10.01
C PRO A 250 24.76 -19.96 -11.28
N THR A 251 25.60 -18.94 -11.15
CA THR A 251 26.47 -18.49 -12.24
C THR A 251 27.82 -19.19 -12.09
N PRO A 252 28.36 -19.80 -13.16
CA PRO A 252 29.64 -20.51 -13.09
C PRO A 252 30.85 -19.60 -12.83
N GLN A 253 30.70 -18.27 -13.02
CA GLN A 253 31.77 -17.30 -12.79
C GLN A 253 31.62 -16.63 -11.42
N ILE A 254 32.49 -17.02 -10.49
CA ILE A 254 32.54 -16.45 -9.13
C ILE A 254 33.45 -15.21 -9.15
N LYS A 255 32.85 -14.03 -9.37
CA LYS A 255 33.56 -12.75 -9.18
C LYS A 255 33.54 -12.34 -7.70
N PRO A 256 34.54 -11.61 -7.17
CA PRO A 256 34.55 -11.15 -5.78
C PRO A 256 33.34 -10.25 -5.45
N GLU A 257 32.91 -9.41 -6.39
CA GLU A 257 31.66 -8.62 -6.29
C GLU A 257 30.43 -9.52 -6.07
N TYR A 258 30.35 -10.63 -6.81
CA TYR A 258 29.23 -11.56 -6.69
C TYR A 258 29.18 -12.20 -5.31
N LEU A 259 30.32 -12.60 -4.74
CA LEU A 259 30.39 -13.14 -3.38
C LEU A 259 29.96 -12.11 -2.33
N ALA A 260 30.39 -10.85 -2.48
CA ALA A 260 30.01 -9.78 -1.57
C ALA A 260 28.49 -9.54 -1.56
N LEU A 261 27.89 -9.40 -2.74
CA LEU A 261 26.45 -9.20 -2.90
C LEU A 261 25.62 -10.42 -2.49
N ARG A 262 26.10 -11.63 -2.82
CA ARG A 262 25.46 -12.88 -2.40
C ARG A 262 25.40 -13.01 -0.89
N SER A 263 26.43 -12.56 -0.16
CA SER A 263 26.41 -12.57 1.30
C SER A 263 25.27 -11.70 1.87
N VAL A 264 24.94 -10.59 1.21
CA VAL A 264 23.81 -9.72 1.55
C VAL A 264 22.46 -10.32 1.13
N GLY A 265 22.44 -11.30 0.23
CA GLY A 265 21.23 -11.89 -0.32
C GLY A 265 20.70 -11.20 -1.59
N ILE A 266 21.55 -10.42 -2.26
CA ILE A 266 21.19 -9.69 -3.49
C ILE A 266 22.10 -10.07 -4.66
N ARG A 267 21.61 -9.80 -5.88
CA ARG A 267 22.34 -10.00 -7.11
C ARG A 267 22.24 -8.76 -7.99
N ARG A 268 23.39 -8.27 -8.46
CA ARG A 268 23.42 -7.18 -9.44
C ARG A 268 22.73 -7.59 -10.74
N GLU A 269 21.92 -6.70 -11.27
CA GLU A 269 21.16 -6.89 -12.49
C GLU A 269 21.51 -5.84 -13.55
N LYS A 270 21.20 -6.15 -14.81
CA LYS A 270 21.36 -5.18 -15.91
C LYS A 270 20.36 -4.04 -15.73
N LYS A 271 20.77 -2.80 -16.02
CA LYS A 271 19.91 -1.58 -15.96
C LYS A 271 18.55 -1.77 -16.66
N ARG A 272 18.51 -2.50 -17.79
CA ARG A 272 17.28 -2.82 -18.53
C ARG A 272 16.23 -3.65 -17.78
N LYS A 273 16.62 -4.36 -16.71
CA LYS A 273 15.68 -5.08 -15.83
C LYS A 273 15.10 -4.18 -14.73
N GLY A 274 15.72 -3.01 -14.52
CA GLY A 274 15.25 -2.02 -13.58
C GLY A 274 13.93 -1.40 -14.04
N LEU A 275 13.27 -0.71 -13.11
CA LEU A 275 12.14 0.15 -13.44
C LEU A 275 12.52 1.18 -14.53
N GLN A 276 11.65 1.33 -15.52
CA GLN A 276 11.73 2.37 -16.55
C GLN A 276 10.51 3.28 -16.41
N LEU A 277 10.73 4.59 -16.48
CA LEU A 277 9.69 5.61 -16.44
C LEU A 277 9.77 6.39 -17.75
N THR A 278 8.62 6.64 -18.37
CA THR A 278 8.53 7.48 -19.58
C THR A 278 8.69 8.95 -19.22
N GLU A 279 9.09 9.78 -20.18
CA GLU A 279 9.21 11.23 -19.99
C GLU A 279 7.88 11.85 -19.52
N SER A 280 6.75 11.42 -20.10
CA SER A 280 5.42 11.84 -19.66
C SER A 280 5.12 11.46 -18.21
N THR A 281 5.66 10.32 -17.74
CA THR A 281 5.51 9.92 -16.33
C THR A 281 6.30 10.85 -15.42
N LEU A 282 7.55 11.17 -15.78
CA LEU A 282 8.41 12.07 -15.01
C LEU A 282 7.82 13.49 -14.94
N SER A 283 7.35 14.02 -16.06
CA SER A 283 6.69 15.33 -16.14
C SER A 283 5.42 15.38 -15.26
N ALA A 284 4.58 14.34 -15.32
CA ALA A 284 3.39 14.24 -14.47
C ALA A 284 3.74 14.19 -12.97
N LEU A 285 4.79 13.44 -12.60
CA LEU A 285 5.26 13.38 -11.22
C LEU A 285 5.76 14.73 -10.72
N GLU A 286 6.58 15.43 -11.50
CA GLU A 286 7.12 16.75 -11.16
C GLU A 286 5.99 17.77 -10.95
N GLU A 287 5.02 17.81 -11.86
CA GLU A 287 3.86 18.70 -11.74
C GLU A 287 3.07 18.43 -10.45
N LEU A 288 2.72 17.17 -10.19
CA LEU A 288 1.92 16.80 -9.01
C LEU A 288 2.65 17.05 -7.69
N VAL A 289 3.97 16.89 -7.67
CA VAL A 289 4.81 17.19 -6.51
C VAL A 289 4.82 18.69 -6.24
N ASN A 290 5.00 19.51 -7.27
CA ASN A 290 4.98 20.97 -7.15
C ASN A 290 3.63 21.45 -6.59
N VAL A 291 2.52 21.02 -7.20
CA VAL A 291 1.16 21.38 -6.75
C VAL A 291 0.88 20.92 -5.32
N SER A 292 1.40 19.75 -4.92
CA SER A 292 1.20 19.23 -3.55
C SER A 292 2.04 19.96 -2.50
N CYS A 293 3.16 20.57 -2.90
CA CYS A 293 4.06 21.31 -2.03
C CYS A 293 3.67 22.78 -1.91
N GLU A 294 3.02 23.35 -2.92
CA GLU A 294 2.49 24.71 -2.88
C GLU A 294 1.46 24.90 -1.74
N GLU A 295 1.56 26.01 -1.02
CA GLU A 295 0.71 26.31 0.15
C GLU A 295 -0.57 27.07 -0.22
N VAL A 296 -0.84 27.29 -1.51
CA VAL A 296 -1.84 28.28 -1.94
C VAL A 296 -3.25 27.67 -2.03
N ASP A 297 -3.39 26.41 -2.46
CA ASP A 297 -4.70 25.83 -2.82
C ASP A 297 -4.96 24.44 -2.20
N GLY A 298 -5.38 24.42 -0.93
CA GLY A 298 -5.90 23.21 -0.28
C GLY A 298 -4.99 21.97 -0.39
N CYS A 299 -5.56 20.78 -0.17
CA CYS A 299 -4.85 19.51 -0.40
C CYS A 299 -5.37 18.88 -1.70
N PRO A 300 -4.51 18.65 -2.71
CA PRO A 300 -4.96 18.10 -3.98
C PRO A 300 -5.51 16.68 -3.80
N VAL A 301 -6.51 16.35 -4.61
CA VAL A 301 -7.07 15.01 -4.72
C VAL A 301 -6.71 14.52 -6.13
N ILE A 302 -5.83 13.54 -6.20
CA ILE A 302 -5.19 13.04 -7.41
C ILE A 302 -5.77 11.66 -7.70
N LEU A 303 -6.64 11.56 -8.70
CA LEU A 303 -7.23 10.31 -9.13
C LEU A 303 -6.41 9.71 -10.27
N VAL A 304 -5.97 8.46 -10.12
CA VAL A 304 -5.15 7.76 -11.12
C VAL A 304 -5.97 6.65 -11.77
N CYS A 305 -6.12 6.72 -13.11
CA CYS A 305 -6.95 5.81 -13.88
C CYS A 305 -6.28 5.34 -15.18
N GLY A 306 -6.84 4.28 -15.76
CA GLY A 306 -6.33 3.62 -16.97
C GLY A 306 -6.51 2.11 -16.93
N SER A 307 -6.30 1.45 -18.08
CA SER A 307 -6.50 0.00 -18.26
C SER A 307 -5.72 -0.85 -17.25
N GLN A 308 -6.02 -2.14 -17.16
CA GLN A 308 -5.19 -3.09 -16.42
C GLN A 308 -3.75 -3.09 -16.97
N ASP A 309 -2.77 -3.35 -16.11
CA ASP A 309 -1.35 -3.55 -16.45
C ASP A 309 -0.58 -2.33 -17.01
N VAL A 310 -1.21 -1.14 -17.12
CA VAL A 310 -0.56 0.10 -17.61
C VAL A 310 0.36 0.80 -16.60
N GLY A 311 0.55 0.26 -15.39
CA GLY A 311 1.51 0.80 -14.42
C GLY A 311 0.97 1.78 -13.38
N LYS A 312 -0.36 1.91 -13.22
CA LYS A 312 -1.00 2.76 -12.19
C LYS A 312 -0.43 2.57 -10.78
N SER A 313 -0.34 1.32 -10.30
CA SER A 313 0.19 1.02 -8.96
C SER A 313 1.68 1.37 -8.81
N THR A 314 2.44 1.30 -9.91
CA THR A 314 3.85 1.73 -9.92
C THR A 314 3.95 3.25 -9.84
N PHE A 315 3.13 3.97 -10.60
CA PHE A 315 3.03 5.43 -10.53
C PHE A 315 2.65 5.91 -9.14
N ASN A 316 1.61 5.32 -8.55
CA ASN A 316 1.15 5.66 -7.21
C ASN A 316 2.26 5.50 -6.16
N ARG A 317 2.96 4.36 -6.14
CA ARG A 317 4.08 4.12 -5.22
C ARG A 317 5.21 5.14 -5.41
N TYR A 318 5.57 5.42 -6.66
CA TYR A 318 6.60 6.40 -6.97
C TYR A 318 6.19 7.81 -6.52
N LEU A 319 4.94 8.21 -6.77
CA LEU A 319 4.40 9.50 -6.36
C LEU A 319 4.36 9.65 -4.84
N ILE A 320 3.89 8.61 -4.12
CA ILE A 320 3.92 8.57 -2.64
C ILE A 320 5.35 8.80 -2.15
N ASN A 321 6.31 8.02 -2.67
CA ASN A 321 7.72 8.13 -2.29
C ASN A 321 8.30 9.51 -2.59
N HIS A 322 7.96 10.09 -3.74
CA HIS A 322 8.46 11.40 -4.13
C HIS A 322 7.89 12.51 -3.22
N LEU A 323 6.59 12.46 -2.94
CA LEU A 323 5.93 13.39 -2.03
C LEU A 323 6.47 13.30 -0.60
N LEU A 324 6.78 12.09 -0.11
CA LEU A 324 7.35 11.87 1.23
C LEU A 324 8.75 12.46 1.41
N ASN A 325 9.45 12.87 0.34
CA ASN A 325 10.69 13.62 0.46
C ASN A 325 10.45 15.04 1.01
N SER A 326 9.29 15.61 0.72
CA SER A 326 8.95 17.01 1.01
C SER A 326 7.76 17.16 1.96
N LEU A 327 7.00 16.08 2.19
CA LEU A 327 5.79 16.05 3.00
C LEU A 327 5.91 14.97 4.09
N PRO A 328 5.28 15.16 5.26
CA PRO A 328 5.42 14.23 6.37
C PRO A 328 4.49 13.02 6.21
N CYS A 329 3.44 13.14 5.37
CA CYS A 329 2.51 12.09 5.06
C CYS A 329 1.71 12.38 3.79
N VAL A 330 1.17 11.32 3.19
CA VAL A 330 0.25 11.35 2.04
C VAL A 330 -0.95 10.47 2.36
N ASP A 331 -2.16 10.94 2.09
CA ASP A 331 -3.35 10.09 2.23
C ASP A 331 -3.53 9.25 0.96
N TYR A 332 -4.00 8.03 1.11
CA TYR A 332 -4.17 7.07 0.02
C TYR A 332 -5.52 6.38 0.11
N LEU A 333 -6.33 6.51 -0.94
CA LEU A 333 -7.61 5.83 -1.10
C LEU A 333 -7.48 4.73 -2.14
N GLU A 334 -7.62 3.48 -1.68
CA GLU A 334 -7.65 2.30 -2.53
C GLU A 334 -9.09 2.00 -2.95
N CYS A 335 -9.35 2.00 -4.25
CA CYS A 335 -10.63 1.61 -4.84
C CYS A 335 -10.50 0.37 -5.76
N ASP A 336 -9.31 -0.21 -5.96
CA ASP A 336 -9.13 -1.49 -6.66
C ASP A 336 -9.29 -2.67 -5.69
N LEU A 337 -10.39 -3.41 -5.85
CA LEU A 337 -10.69 -4.60 -5.04
C LEU A 337 -9.79 -5.80 -5.34
N GLY A 338 -9.18 -5.85 -6.52
CA GLY A 338 -8.48 -7.03 -7.03
C GLY A 338 -7.03 -7.10 -6.57
N GLN A 339 -6.28 -6.01 -6.78
CA GLN A 339 -4.88 -5.85 -6.38
C GLN A 339 -4.74 -4.63 -5.49
N THR A 340 -5.13 -4.80 -4.24
CA THR A 340 -5.08 -3.75 -3.22
C THR A 340 -3.64 -3.42 -2.82
N GLU A 341 -3.37 -2.15 -2.60
CA GLU A 341 -2.18 -1.68 -1.89
C GLU A 341 -2.46 -1.60 -0.37
N PHE A 342 -1.46 -1.88 0.46
CA PHE A 342 -1.47 -1.78 1.94
C PHE A 342 -2.44 -2.69 2.71
N THR A 343 -3.47 -3.25 2.09
CA THR A 343 -4.48 -4.11 2.75
C THR A 343 -4.65 -5.45 2.01
N PRO A 344 -5.19 -6.49 2.67
CA PRO A 344 -5.60 -7.72 1.99
C PRO A 344 -6.63 -7.46 0.88
N PRO A 345 -6.76 -8.36 -0.11
CA PRO A 345 -7.63 -8.14 -1.28
C PRO A 345 -9.12 -8.08 -0.92
N GLY A 346 -9.90 -7.44 -1.79
CA GLY A 346 -11.34 -7.27 -1.63
C GLY A 346 -11.72 -6.15 -0.67
N CYS A 347 -10.87 -5.14 -0.50
CA CYS A 347 -11.08 -4.00 0.39
C CYS A 347 -11.13 -2.68 -0.38
N ILE A 348 -11.91 -1.74 0.16
CA ILE A 348 -11.78 -0.30 -0.13
C ILE A 348 -11.28 0.33 1.16
N SER A 349 -10.21 1.11 1.08
CA SER A 349 -9.53 1.61 2.29
C SER A 349 -8.92 2.98 2.12
N LEU A 350 -8.99 3.78 3.17
CA LEU A 350 -8.28 5.04 3.32
C LEU A 350 -7.14 4.86 4.33
N LEU A 351 -5.92 5.22 3.93
CA LEU A 351 -4.72 5.13 4.75
C LEU A 351 -4.00 6.48 4.79
N ASN A 352 -3.27 6.72 5.88
CA ASN A 352 -2.29 7.78 5.95
C ASN A 352 -0.89 7.18 5.90
N ILE A 353 -0.15 7.50 4.84
CA ILE A 353 1.17 6.93 4.56
C ILE A 353 2.24 7.91 5.03
N THR A 354 3.08 7.46 5.95
CA THR A 354 4.17 8.25 6.58
C THR A 354 5.56 7.70 6.30
N GLU A 355 5.65 6.52 5.67
CA GLU A 355 6.90 5.81 5.42
C GLU A 355 6.96 5.40 3.95
N PRO A 356 8.16 5.33 3.35
CA PRO A 356 8.29 5.03 1.94
C PRO A 356 7.83 3.60 1.61
N VAL A 357 7.38 3.42 0.37
CA VAL A 357 6.91 2.17 -0.20
C VAL A 357 7.98 1.63 -1.15
N LEU A 358 8.89 0.81 -0.61
CA LEU A 358 10.08 0.31 -1.32
C LEU A 358 9.98 -1.18 -1.67
N GLY A 359 8.78 -1.62 -2.05
CA GLY A 359 8.49 -3.02 -2.34
C GLY A 359 7.13 -3.26 -3.00
N PRO A 360 6.77 -4.54 -3.23
CA PRO A 360 5.45 -4.95 -3.69
C PRO A 360 4.39 -4.97 -2.56
N PRO A 361 3.09 -4.96 -2.87
CA PRO A 361 2.00 -4.79 -1.89
C PRO A 361 2.12 -5.67 -0.63
N PHE A 362 2.52 -6.94 -0.80
CA PHE A 362 2.67 -7.90 0.28
C PHE A 362 3.87 -7.65 1.22
N THR A 363 4.64 -6.58 1.03
CA THR A 363 5.82 -6.25 1.89
C THR A 363 5.58 -5.08 2.83
N HIS A 364 4.44 -4.40 2.72
CA HIS A 364 4.18 -3.16 3.47
C HIS A 364 2.69 -3.02 3.80
N LEU A 365 2.05 -4.12 4.23
CA LEU A 365 0.68 -4.04 4.74
C LEU A 365 0.63 -3.13 5.98
N ARG A 366 -0.42 -2.31 6.09
CA ARG A 366 -0.58 -1.32 7.16
C ARG A 366 -2.01 -1.32 7.70
N THR A 367 -2.17 -0.85 8.93
CA THR A 367 -3.49 -0.61 9.51
C THR A 367 -4.13 0.61 8.84
N PRO A 368 -5.30 0.47 8.20
CA PRO A 368 -5.99 1.58 7.55
C PRO A 368 -6.69 2.49 8.57
N GLN A 369 -6.90 3.76 8.20
CA GLN A 369 -7.72 4.69 9.01
C GLN A 369 -9.20 4.34 8.93
N LYS A 370 -9.64 3.88 7.75
CA LYS A 370 -11.01 3.47 7.44
C LYS A 370 -10.93 2.39 6.38
N MET A 371 -11.64 1.28 6.57
CA MET A 371 -11.66 0.19 5.60
C MET A 371 -13.00 -0.52 5.63
N VAL A 372 -13.50 -0.91 4.46
CA VAL A 372 -14.67 -1.77 4.31
C VAL A 372 -14.26 -3.00 3.51
N TYR A 373 -14.66 -4.17 4.01
CA TYR A 373 -14.44 -5.43 3.31
C TYR A 373 -15.59 -5.70 2.33
N TYR A 374 -15.31 -5.54 1.04
CA TYR A 374 -16.27 -5.86 -0.03
C TYR A 374 -16.45 -7.37 -0.21
N GLY A 375 -15.38 -8.14 0.02
CA GLY A 375 -15.43 -9.61 -0.01
C GLY A 375 -15.25 -10.24 -1.39
N LYS A 376 -15.16 -9.48 -2.47
CA LYS A 376 -14.88 -9.99 -3.82
C LYS A 376 -13.73 -9.22 -4.45
N PRO A 377 -12.95 -9.83 -5.37
CA PRO A 377 -11.88 -9.13 -6.09
C PRO A 377 -12.41 -8.22 -7.23
N SER A 378 -13.73 -8.04 -7.33
CA SER A 378 -14.40 -7.29 -8.39
C SER A 378 -15.78 -6.87 -7.94
N CYS A 379 -16.22 -5.68 -8.36
CA CYS A 379 -17.57 -5.17 -8.13
C CYS A 379 -18.57 -5.52 -9.25
N LYS A 380 -18.24 -6.46 -10.15
CA LYS A 380 -19.14 -6.87 -11.22
C LYS A 380 -20.51 -7.25 -10.65
N ASN A 381 -21.57 -6.72 -11.25
CA ASN A 381 -22.97 -6.96 -10.89
C ASN A 381 -23.45 -6.30 -9.57
N ASN A 382 -22.62 -5.50 -8.89
CA ASN A 382 -23.06 -4.73 -7.71
C ASN A 382 -22.25 -3.42 -7.59
N TYR A 383 -22.46 -2.53 -8.56
CA TYR A 383 -21.79 -1.24 -8.68
C TYR A 383 -22.28 -0.21 -7.66
N GLU A 384 -23.57 -0.25 -7.30
CA GLU A 384 -24.22 0.65 -6.34
C GLU A 384 -23.57 0.52 -4.97
N ASN A 385 -23.53 -0.71 -4.42
CA ASN A 385 -22.86 -0.98 -3.15
C ASN A 385 -21.37 -0.59 -3.18
N TYR A 386 -20.70 -0.75 -4.33
CA TYR A 386 -19.31 -0.32 -4.47
C TYR A 386 -19.17 1.21 -4.33
N ILE A 387 -20.03 2.00 -5.01
CA ILE A 387 -20.03 3.46 -4.91
C ILE A 387 -20.36 3.92 -3.50
N ASP A 388 -21.36 3.32 -2.85
CA ASP A 388 -21.74 3.66 -1.49
C ASP A 388 -20.61 3.37 -0.49
N ILE A 389 -19.89 2.27 -0.68
CA ILE A 389 -18.70 1.97 0.12
C ILE A 389 -17.59 2.98 -0.13
N VAL A 390 -17.31 3.36 -1.39
CA VAL A 390 -16.32 4.40 -1.69
C VAL A 390 -16.71 5.72 -1.02
N LYS A 391 -17.98 6.13 -1.11
CA LYS A 391 -18.51 7.33 -0.44
C LYS A 391 -18.33 7.24 1.08
N TYR A 392 -18.66 6.11 1.68
CA TYR A 392 -18.50 5.86 3.11
C TYR A 392 -17.04 5.97 3.56
N VAL A 393 -16.10 5.34 2.85
CA VAL A 393 -14.67 5.39 3.18
C VAL A 393 -14.10 6.78 2.95
N PHE A 394 -14.47 7.43 1.84
CA PHE A 394 -14.02 8.78 1.50
C PHE A 394 -14.50 9.83 2.52
N SER A 395 -15.65 9.63 3.16
CA SER A 395 -16.13 10.53 4.23
C SER A 395 -15.16 10.70 5.41
N ALA A 396 -14.22 9.76 5.60
CA ALA A 396 -13.20 9.83 6.63
C ALA A 396 -11.99 10.71 6.25
N TYR A 397 -11.88 11.16 4.99
CA TYR A 397 -10.77 11.97 4.51
C TYR A 397 -10.87 13.42 5.02
N LYS A 398 -9.86 13.83 5.81
CA LYS A 398 -9.85 15.12 6.52
C LYS A 398 -9.32 16.30 5.70
N ARG A 399 -8.82 16.07 4.48
CA ARG A 399 -8.19 17.09 3.61
C ARG A 399 -7.02 17.84 4.26
N GLU A 400 -6.18 17.11 5.01
CA GLU A 400 -4.98 17.66 5.69
C GLU A 400 -3.65 17.35 4.98
N SER A 401 -3.65 16.34 4.11
CA SER A 401 -2.54 15.91 3.26
C SER A 401 -3.07 15.68 1.84
N PRO A 402 -2.22 15.75 0.80
CA PRO A 402 -2.60 15.31 -0.54
C PRO A 402 -3.19 13.90 -0.51
N LEU A 403 -4.25 13.67 -1.28
CA LEU A 403 -4.89 12.36 -1.41
C LEU A 403 -4.59 11.78 -2.80
N ILE A 404 -4.04 10.57 -2.82
CA ILE A 404 -3.92 9.77 -4.04
C ILE A 404 -5.03 8.73 -4.05
N VAL A 405 -5.79 8.67 -5.14
CA VAL A 405 -6.87 7.69 -5.34
C VAL A 405 -6.45 6.70 -6.42
N ASN A 406 -6.30 5.43 -6.04
CA ASN A 406 -6.10 4.34 -6.99
C ASN A 406 -7.45 3.81 -7.46
N THR A 407 -7.58 3.54 -8.76
CA THR A 407 -8.81 3.01 -9.35
C THR A 407 -8.58 1.67 -10.05
N MET A 408 -9.64 0.89 -10.18
CA MET A 408 -9.61 -0.37 -10.93
C MET A 408 -9.30 -0.17 -12.42
N GLY A 409 -8.74 -1.19 -13.06
CA GLY A 409 -8.39 -1.15 -14.49
C GLY A 409 -9.56 -1.27 -15.48
N TRP A 410 -10.78 -0.90 -15.09
CA TRP A 410 -11.99 -1.03 -15.90
C TRP A 410 -12.32 0.28 -16.61
N VAL A 411 -12.03 0.33 -17.91
CA VAL A 411 -12.07 1.57 -18.70
C VAL A 411 -13.06 1.53 -19.86
N SER A 412 -13.84 0.46 -19.98
CA SER A 412 -14.85 0.28 -21.03
C SER A 412 -16.22 0.03 -20.44
N ASP A 413 -17.26 0.31 -21.22
CA ASP A 413 -18.65 -0.03 -20.92
C ASP A 413 -19.08 0.48 -19.53
N GLN A 414 -19.70 -0.39 -18.71
CA GLN A 414 -20.10 -0.08 -17.33
C GLN A 414 -18.93 0.38 -16.45
N GLY A 415 -17.70 -0.07 -16.73
CA GLY A 415 -16.50 0.37 -16.02
C GLY A 415 -16.17 1.84 -16.26
N LEU A 416 -16.33 2.32 -17.50
CA LEU A 416 -16.15 3.73 -17.83
C LEU A 416 -17.21 4.60 -17.17
N LEU A 417 -18.48 4.16 -17.20
CA LEU A 417 -19.59 4.86 -16.55
C LEU A 417 -19.39 4.94 -15.02
N LEU A 418 -18.89 3.87 -14.40
CA LEU A 418 -18.50 3.86 -12.99
C LEU A 418 -17.37 4.85 -12.71
N LEU A 419 -16.36 4.90 -13.57
CA LEU A 419 -15.23 5.82 -13.42
C LEU A 419 -15.68 7.29 -13.50
N ILE A 420 -16.65 7.61 -14.35
CA ILE A 420 -17.29 8.94 -14.41
C ILE A 420 -18.00 9.25 -13.10
N ASP A 421 -18.78 8.31 -12.55
CA ASP A 421 -19.43 8.48 -11.24
C ASP A 421 -18.40 8.70 -10.13
N LEU A 422 -17.28 7.98 -10.14
CA LEU A 422 -16.19 8.16 -9.17
C LEU A 422 -15.54 9.55 -9.28
N ILE A 423 -15.29 10.05 -10.49
CA ILE A 423 -14.73 11.40 -10.68
C ILE A 423 -15.71 12.44 -10.13
N ARG A 424 -17.01 12.32 -10.41
CA ARG A 424 -18.03 13.22 -9.86
C ARG A 424 -18.13 13.14 -8.34
N LEU A 425 -18.18 11.92 -7.79
CA LEU A 425 -18.28 11.66 -6.35
C LEU A 425 -17.09 12.24 -5.58
N LEU A 426 -15.88 11.98 -6.05
CA LEU A 426 -14.64 12.33 -5.35
C LEU A 426 -14.18 13.76 -5.63
N SER A 427 -14.69 14.38 -6.72
CA SER A 427 -14.33 15.73 -7.16
C SER A 427 -12.81 15.97 -7.11
N PRO A 428 -12.01 15.16 -7.85
CA PRO A 428 -10.56 15.27 -7.82
C PRO A 428 -10.11 16.62 -8.40
N SER A 429 -9.00 17.17 -7.90
CA SER A 429 -8.39 18.34 -8.54
C SER A 429 -7.57 17.94 -9.78
N HIS A 430 -7.03 16.71 -9.78
CA HIS A 430 -6.23 16.17 -10.89
C HIS A 430 -6.69 14.76 -11.23
N VAL A 431 -6.82 14.46 -12.52
CA VAL A 431 -7.02 13.11 -13.05
C VAL A 431 -5.81 12.74 -13.88
N VAL A 432 -5.06 11.73 -13.44
CA VAL A 432 -3.93 11.15 -14.18
C VAL A 432 -4.45 9.97 -14.98
N GLN A 433 -4.43 10.12 -16.30
CA GLN A 433 -4.96 9.15 -17.25
C GLN A 433 -3.82 8.44 -17.98
N PHE A 434 -3.66 7.15 -17.70
CA PHE A 434 -2.71 6.29 -18.41
C PHE A 434 -3.24 5.89 -19.79
N ARG A 435 -2.38 6.00 -20.80
CA ARG A 435 -2.62 5.61 -22.20
C ARG A 435 -1.56 4.60 -22.65
N SER A 436 -1.97 3.69 -23.52
CA SER A 436 -1.07 2.73 -24.18
C SER A 436 -1.69 2.28 -25.49
N ASP A 437 -0.86 2.16 -26.53
CA ASP A 437 -1.29 1.69 -27.85
C ASP A 437 -1.75 0.22 -27.84
N HIS A 438 -1.35 -0.54 -26.81
CA HIS A 438 -1.74 -1.93 -26.61
C HIS A 438 -3.00 -2.11 -25.76
N SER A 439 -3.58 -1.02 -25.26
CA SER A 439 -4.74 -1.04 -24.38
C SER A 439 -6.04 -0.73 -25.13
N LYS A 440 -7.18 -1.09 -24.52
CA LYS A 440 -8.48 -0.68 -25.07
C LYS A 440 -8.55 0.84 -25.14
N TYR A 441 -9.17 1.35 -26.20
CA TYR A 441 -9.45 2.78 -26.33
C TYR A 441 -10.18 3.29 -25.07
N MET A 442 -9.65 4.36 -24.48
CA MET A 442 -10.25 5.07 -23.36
C MET A 442 -10.34 6.55 -23.76
N PRO A 443 -11.53 7.17 -23.74
CA PRO A 443 -11.69 8.57 -24.07
C PRO A 443 -10.97 9.45 -23.05
N ASP A 444 -10.61 10.66 -23.46
CA ASP A 444 -10.01 11.64 -22.58
C ASP A 444 -11.05 12.12 -21.57
N LEU A 445 -10.81 11.81 -20.30
CA LEU A 445 -11.69 12.17 -19.19
C LEU A 445 -11.49 13.64 -18.83
N THR A 446 -11.62 14.54 -19.81
CA THR A 446 -11.61 15.98 -19.58
C THR A 446 -12.82 16.39 -18.72
N PRO A 447 -12.78 17.53 -18.02
CA PRO A 447 -13.96 18.03 -17.30
C PRO A 447 -15.22 18.08 -18.18
N GLN A 448 -15.06 18.52 -19.43
CA GLN A 448 -16.16 18.60 -20.39
C GLN A 448 -16.73 17.21 -20.72
N TYR A 449 -15.86 16.23 -21.00
CA TYR A 449 -16.29 14.85 -21.28
C TYR A 449 -17.03 14.25 -20.08
N VAL A 450 -16.48 14.43 -18.88
CA VAL A 450 -17.10 13.95 -17.63
C VAL A 450 -18.44 14.64 -17.39
N ASP A 451 -18.60 15.92 -17.70
CA ASP A 451 -19.87 16.64 -17.53
C ASP A 451 -20.95 16.24 -18.55
N ASP A 452 -20.56 15.96 -19.78
CA ASP A 452 -21.48 15.66 -20.89
C ASP A 452 -21.94 14.21 -20.92
N MET A 453 -21.18 13.29 -20.33
CA MET A 453 -21.48 11.86 -20.34
C MET A 453 -22.35 11.44 -19.15
N ASP A 454 -23.31 10.53 -19.34
CA ASP A 454 -23.98 9.91 -18.19
C ASP A 454 -23.00 9.00 -17.45
N GLY A 455 -23.12 8.91 -16.12
CA GLY A 455 -22.52 7.83 -15.35
C GLY A 455 -23.49 6.65 -15.21
N LEU A 456 -23.16 5.65 -14.39
CA LEU A 456 -24.12 4.59 -14.05
C LEU A 456 -25.27 5.17 -13.23
N TYR A 457 -24.96 6.06 -12.29
CA TYR A 457 -25.92 6.61 -11.34
C TYR A 457 -26.06 8.13 -11.43
N THR A 458 -25.08 8.84 -11.98
CA THR A 458 -25.15 10.29 -12.20
C THR A 458 -25.58 10.64 -13.63
N LYS A 459 -26.30 11.75 -13.81
CA LYS A 459 -26.74 12.25 -15.12
C LYS A 459 -25.86 13.39 -15.60
N SER A 460 -25.71 13.50 -16.92
CA SER A 460 -24.97 14.59 -17.56
C SER A 460 -25.58 15.97 -17.27
N LYS A 461 -24.73 17.02 -17.31
CA LYS A 461 -25.17 18.42 -17.16
C LYS A 461 -26.17 18.82 -18.26
N THR A 462 -26.01 18.32 -19.48
CA THR A 462 -26.92 18.56 -20.61
C THR A 462 -28.34 18.07 -20.33
N LYS A 463 -28.49 16.89 -19.72
CA LYS A 463 -29.79 16.34 -19.33
C LYS A 463 -30.39 17.03 -18.10
N MET A 464 -29.57 17.50 -17.15
CA MET A 464 -30.06 18.30 -16.02
C MET A 464 -30.64 19.65 -16.47
N ARG A 465 -30.03 20.32 -17.45
CA ARG A 465 -30.54 21.58 -18.00
C ARG A 465 -31.91 21.42 -18.69
N ASN A 466 -32.14 20.29 -19.35
CA ASN A 466 -33.40 19.99 -20.05
C ASN A 466 -34.54 19.52 -19.12
N ARG A 467 -34.27 19.21 -17.84
CA ARG A 467 -35.28 18.76 -16.86
C ARG A 467 -35.81 19.85 -15.92
N ARG A 468 -35.78 21.13 -16.32
CA ARG A 468 -36.45 22.22 -15.59
C ARG A 468 -38.00 22.12 -15.56
N PHE A 469 -38.60 21.03 -16.04
CA PHE A 469 -40.00 20.65 -15.78
C PHE A 469 -40.06 19.47 -14.78
N ARG A 470 -40.60 19.72 -13.58
CA ARG A 470 -40.68 18.79 -12.45
C ARG A 470 -41.63 17.61 -12.74
N LEU A 471 -41.13 16.39 -12.60
CA LEU A 471 -41.93 15.18 -12.40
C LEU A 471 -41.77 14.74 -10.94
N ALA A 472 -42.87 14.84 -10.18
CA ALA A 472 -42.98 14.42 -8.80
C ALA A 472 -43.28 12.92 -8.74
N ALA A 473 -42.25 12.10 -8.61
CA ALA A 473 -42.34 10.69 -8.21
C ALA A 473 -40.91 10.25 -7.84
N PHE A 474 -40.75 9.43 -6.79
CA PHE A 474 -39.49 8.94 -6.18
C PHE A 474 -38.92 9.72 -4.98
N ALA A 475 -39.65 10.68 -4.40
CA ALA A 475 -39.18 11.41 -3.19
C ALA A 475 -39.48 10.73 -1.83
N ASP A 476 -40.27 9.65 -1.78
CA ASP A 476 -40.88 9.15 -0.51
C ASP A 476 -40.30 7.84 0.04
N ALA A 477 -38.99 7.57 -0.12
CA ALA A 477 -38.42 6.34 0.42
C ALA A 477 -36.97 6.49 0.90
N LEU A 478 -36.70 7.36 1.88
CA LEU A 478 -35.54 7.30 2.80
C LEU A 478 -35.62 8.46 3.81
N GLU A 479 -36.68 8.50 4.61
CA GLU A 479 -36.67 9.27 5.87
C GLU A 479 -35.82 8.49 6.87
N PHE A 480 -34.56 8.85 7.10
CA PHE A 480 -33.76 8.64 8.33
C PHE A 480 -32.29 9.03 8.07
N ALA A 481 -31.99 10.33 7.98
CA ALA A 481 -30.69 10.92 8.34
C ALA A 481 -30.80 12.45 8.27
N ASP A 482 -30.15 13.12 9.22
CA ASP A 482 -30.26 14.54 9.57
C ASP A 482 -30.36 15.56 8.42
N GLU A 483 -31.17 16.58 8.68
CA GLU A 483 -31.28 17.83 7.93
C GLU A 483 -29.96 18.63 8.00
N GLU A 484 -29.03 18.36 7.09
CA GLU A 484 -28.13 19.39 6.57
C GLU A 484 -28.25 19.41 5.04
N LYS A 485 -28.81 20.50 4.51
CA LYS A 485 -28.88 20.83 3.09
C LYS A 485 -27.46 20.90 2.49
N GLU A 486 -26.90 19.78 2.06
CA GLU A 486 -25.82 19.80 1.08
C GLU A 486 -26.43 20.07 -0.29
N SER A 487 -26.28 21.32 -0.74
CA SER A 487 -26.39 21.68 -2.16
C SER A 487 -25.61 20.66 -3.00
N PRO A 488 -26.10 20.26 -4.20
CA PRO A 488 -25.36 19.35 -5.06
C PRO A 488 -23.96 19.91 -5.26
N VAL A 489 -22.93 19.14 -4.89
CA VAL A 489 -21.53 19.53 -5.05
C VAL A 489 -21.35 19.95 -6.51
N GLU A 490 -21.19 21.25 -6.75
CA GLU A 490 -20.85 21.73 -8.08
C GLU A 490 -19.48 21.14 -8.41
N PHE A 491 -19.46 20.27 -9.41
CA PHE A 491 -18.21 19.72 -9.93
C PHE A 491 -17.35 20.88 -10.44
N THR A 492 -16.29 21.23 -9.70
CA THR A 492 -15.43 22.40 -9.94
C THR A 492 -14.42 22.20 -11.08
N GLY A 493 -14.58 21.13 -11.87
CA GLY A 493 -13.61 20.71 -12.88
C GLY A 493 -12.31 20.16 -12.26
N HIS A 494 -11.50 19.53 -13.11
CA HIS A 494 -10.22 18.93 -12.75
C HIS A 494 -9.19 19.15 -13.86
N LYS A 495 -7.90 19.10 -13.54
CA LYS A 495 -6.85 19.06 -14.57
C LYS A 495 -6.63 17.62 -15.03
N LEU A 496 -6.70 17.38 -16.34
CA LEU A 496 -6.37 16.07 -16.92
C LEU A 496 -4.87 16.04 -17.25
N ILE A 497 -4.16 15.02 -16.75
CA ILE A 497 -2.75 14.74 -17.06
C ILE A 497 -2.69 13.40 -17.81
N GLY A 498 -2.27 13.43 -19.08
CA GLY A 498 -2.07 12.22 -19.87
C GLY A 498 -0.68 11.62 -19.64
N VAL A 499 -0.61 10.34 -19.30
CA VAL A 499 0.64 9.59 -19.15
C VAL A 499 0.69 8.47 -20.19
N TYR A 500 1.71 8.47 -21.05
CA TYR A 500 1.90 7.44 -22.05
C TYR A 500 2.81 6.32 -21.53
N THR A 501 2.48 5.08 -21.89
CA THR A 501 3.21 3.87 -21.48
C THR A 501 3.43 2.93 -22.66
N ASP A 502 4.70 2.52 -22.80
CA ASP A 502 5.23 1.70 -23.90
C ASP A 502 5.91 0.41 -23.44
N PHE A 503 5.89 0.12 -22.14
CA PHE A 503 6.58 -1.05 -21.60
C PHE A 503 5.80 -2.35 -21.89
N ALA A 504 6.53 -3.38 -22.32
CA ALA A 504 5.98 -4.71 -22.51
C ALA A 504 5.87 -5.46 -21.19
N PHE A 505 4.70 -6.04 -20.91
CA PHE A 505 4.49 -6.95 -19.78
C PHE A 505 4.17 -8.37 -20.27
N ARG A 506 4.50 -9.38 -19.45
CA ARG A 506 4.35 -10.81 -19.79
C ARG A 506 2.98 -11.40 -19.46
N ILE A 507 2.04 -10.56 -19.04
CA ILE A 507 0.69 -10.98 -18.66
C ILE A 507 -0.15 -11.11 -19.94
N THR A 508 -0.78 -12.27 -20.08
CA THR A 508 -1.68 -12.61 -21.18
C THR A 508 -3.06 -12.94 -20.61
N PRO A 509 -4.14 -12.87 -21.39
CA PRO A 509 -5.47 -13.30 -20.92
C PRO A 509 -5.48 -14.72 -20.34
N ARG A 510 -4.59 -15.61 -20.79
CA ARG A 510 -4.48 -17.00 -20.33
C ARG A 510 -3.85 -17.14 -18.94
N ASN A 511 -2.90 -16.28 -18.58
CA ASN A 511 -2.17 -16.40 -17.31
C ASN A 511 -2.58 -15.33 -16.27
N ARG A 512 -3.37 -14.33 -16.67
CA ARG A 512 -3.76 -13.19 -15.83
C ARG A 512 -4.41 -13.63 -14.51
N GLU A 513 -5.37 -14.54 -14.56
CA GLU A 513 -6.08 -14.94 -13.33
C GLU A 513 -5.14 -15.65 -12.35
N SER A 514 -4.27 -16.53 -12.86
CA SER A 514 -3.25 -17.19 -12.04
C SER A 514 -2.26 -16.17 -11.44
N HIS A 515 -1.78 -15.22 -12.24
CA HIS A 515 -0.89 -14.16 -11.78
C HIS A 515 -1.55 -13.33 -10.67
N ASN A 516 -2.80 -12.92 -10.90
CA ASN A 516 -3.55 -12.13 -9.94
C ASN A 516 -3.78 -12.88 -8.64
N LYS A 517 -4.15 -14.17 -8.74
CA LYS A 517 -4.33 -15.04 -7.59
C LYS A 517 -3.04 -15.16 -6.77
N ILE A 518 -1.89 -15.33 -7.40
CA ILE A 518 -0.60 -15.43 -6.70
C ILE A 518 -0.33 -14.17 -5.87
N LEU A 519 -0.54 -12.98 -6.43
CA LEU A 519 -0.33 -11.73 -5.69
C LEU A 519 -1.30 -11.57 -4.52
N ARG A 520 -2.57 -11.96 -4.70
CA ARG A 520 -3.57 -12.00 -3.63
C ARG A 520 -3.17 -12.99 -2.53
N ASP A 521 -2.74 -14.18 -2.90
CA ASP A 521 -2.29 -15.21 -1.95
C ASP A 521 -1.08 -14.70 -1.14
N LEU A 522 -0.11 -14.03 -1.79
CA LEU A 522 1.04 -13.44 -1.11
C LEU A 522 0.65 -12.33 -0.13
N SER A 523 -0.34 -11.49 -0.48
CA SER A 523 -0.87 -10.48 0.43
C SER A 523 -1.50 -11.13 1.66
N ILE A 524 -2.30 -12.19 1.48
CA ILE A 524 -2.90 -12.92 2.61
C ILE A 524 -1.83 -13.62 3.47
N LEU A 525 -0.84 -14.25 2.86
CA LEU A 525 0.28 -14.87 3.60
C LEU A 525 1.08 -13.82 4.39
N SER A 526 1.30 -12.65 3.82
CA SER A 526 1.95 -11.53 4.50
C SER A 526 1.14 -11.08 5.72
N TYR A 527 -0.18 -10.93 5.57
CA TYR A 527 -1.06 -10.60 6.68
C TYR A 527 -1.01 -11.67 7.79
N LEU A 528 -1.11 -12.95 7.43
CA LEU A 528 -1.04 -14.06 8.38
C LEU A 528 0.34 -14.20 9.04
N SER A 529 1.41 -13.67 8.44
CA SER A 529 2.74 -13.66 9.06
C SER A 529 2.80 -12.84 10.35
N GLN A 530 1.85 -11.94 10.58
CA GLN A 530 1.76 -11.16 11.82
C GLN A 530 1.39 -12.01 13.04
N LEU A 531 0.87 -13.23 12.82
CA LEU A 531 0.65 -14.23 13.88
C LEU A 531 1.95 -14.89 14.36
N GLN A 532 3.04 -14.73 13.61
CA GLN A 532 4.30 -15.38 13.93
C GLN A 532 5.00 -14.65 15.07
N PRO A 533 5.74 -15.37 15.93
CA PRO A 533 6.49 -14.74 16.99
C PRO A 533 7.56 -13.80 16.41
N PRO A 534 7.94 -12.73 17.12
CA PRO A 534 8.99 -11.84 16.68
C PRO A 534 10.32 -12.61 16.55
N MET A 535 11.10 -12.25 15.54
CA MET A 535 12.44 -12.80 15.34
C MET A 535 13.33 -12.58 16.58
N PRO A 536 14.19 -13.54 16.98
CA PRO A 536 14.64 -14.71 16.23
C PRO A 536 13.89 -16.03 16.55
N LYS A 537 12.71 -15.98 17.18
CA LYS A 537 11.96 -17.21 17.51
C LYS A 537 11.59 -17.99 16.23
N PRO A 538 11.60 -19.34 16.27
CA PRO A 538 11.22 -20.14 15.12
C PRO A 538 9.75 -19.91 14.75
N LEU A 539 9.44 -20.12 13.47
CA LEU A 539 8.07 -20.04 12.98
C LEU A 539 7.21 -21.15 13.59
N SER A 540 5.99 -20.80 13.96
CA SER A 540 4.98 -21.74 14.44
C SER A 540 4.01 -22.07 13.31
N PRO A 541 3.69 -23.35 13.06
CA PRO A 541 2.60 -23.71 12.17
C PRO A 541 1.30 -23.03 12.62
N LEU A 542 0.51 -22.49 11.69
CA LEU A 542 -0.71 -21.76 12.06
C LEU A 542 -1.72 -22.67 12.79
N HIS A 543 -1.74 -23.97 12.50
CA HIS A 543 -2.63 -24.91 13.19
C HIS A 543 -2.23 -25.15 14.65
N SER A 544 -0.98 -24.89 15.04
CA SER A 544 -0.53 -25.02 16.43
C SER A 544 -0.83 -23.79 17.29
N LEU A 545 -1.32 -22.70 16.67
CA LEU A 545 -1.67 -21.48 17.38
C LEU A 545 -3.05 -21.61 18.03
N THR A 546 -3.17 -21.10 19.26
CA THR A 546 -4.43 -21.05 20.00
C THR A 546 -5.33 -19.96 19.41
N PRO A 547 -6.54 -20.28 18.91
CA PRO A 547 -7.46 -19.30 18.38
C PRO A 547 -8.25 -18.63 19.51
N TYR A 548 -8.88 -17.52 19.18
CA TYR A 548 -9.94 -16.93 20.01
C TYR A 548 -11.21 -17.76 19.93
N GLN A 549 -11.89 -17.91 21.06
CA GLN A 549 -13.23 -18.49 21.14
C GLN A 549 -14.27 -17.38 21.10
N VAL A 550 -15.17 -17.44 20.14
CA VAL A 550 -16.21 -16.42 19.93
C VAL A 550 -17.59 -17.10 19.98
N PRO A 551 -18.44 -16.79 20.97
CA PRO A 551 -19.80 -17.32 21.04
C PRO A 551 -20.62 -16.96 19.80
N PHE A 552 -21.49 -17.87 19.35
CA PHE A 552 -22.34 -17.64 18.17
C PHE A 552 -23.20 -16.38 18.27
N ASN A 553 -23.68 -16.06 19.47
CA ASN A 553 -24.54 -14.92 19.74
C ASN A 553 -23.78 -13.60 20.03
N ALA A 554 -22.45 -13.62 19.98
CA ALA A 554 -21.62 -12.43 20.19
C ALA A 554 -21.42 -11.64 18.89
N VAL A 555 -21.61 -12.29 17.73
CA VAL A 555 -21.36 -11.71 16.41
C VAL A 555 -22.48 -12.05 15.43
N ALA A 556 -22.84 -11.08 14.60
CA ALA A 556 -23.59 -11.31 13.38
C ALA A 556 -22.73 -11.99 12.32
N LEU A 557 -23.37 -12.69 11.39
CA LEU A 557 -22.71 -13.44 10.33
C LEU A 557 -23.40 -13.19 8.98
N ARG A 558 -22.59 -12.96 7.94
CA ARG A 558 -23.06 -12.87 6.55
C ARG A 558 -22.06 -13.46 5.56
N ILE A 559 -22.54 -14.30 4.65
CA ILE A 559 -21.82 -14.65 3.42
C ILE A 559 -22.15 -13.57 2.37
N THR A 560 -21.14 -12.83 1.91
CA THR A 560 -21.37 -11.65 1.04
C THR A 560 -21.36 -11.99 -0.44
N HIS A 561 -20.87 -13.18 -0.81
CA HIS A 561 -20.58 -13.51 -2.20
C HIS A 561 -21.55 -14.48 -2.88
N SER A 562 -22.36 -15.18 -2.09
CA SER A 562 -23.35 -16.16 -2.54
C SER A 562 -24.52 -16.22 -1.57
N ASP A 563 -25.70 -16.57 -2.07
CA ASP A 563 -26.84 -16.90 -1.21
C ASP A 563 -26.66 -18.33 -0.68
N VAL A 564 -26.56 -18.45 0.64
CA VAL A 564 -26.38 -19.74 1.33
C VAL A 564 -27.60 -19.97 2.22
N ALA A 565 -28.21 -21.15 2.10
CA ALA A 565 -29.32 -21.53 2.96
C ALA A 565 -28.89 -21.44 4.44
N PRO A 566 -29.73 -20.93 5.35
CA PRO A 566 -29.39 -20.82 6.77
C PRO A 566 -28.90 -22.12 7.40
N THR A 567 -29.42 -23.27 6.96
CA THR A 567 -29.00 -24.61 7.41
C THR A 567 -27.56 -24.97 7.01
N HIS A 568 -27.01 -24.33 5.97
CA HIS A 568 -25.67 -24.61 5.45
C HIS A 568 -24.63 -23.53 5.78
N ILE A 569 -25.05 -22.44 6.42
CA ILE A 569 -24.20 -21.26 6.66
C ILE A 569 -22.90 -21.61 7.40
N LEU A 570 -22.98 -22.47 8.42
CA LEU A 570 -21.81 -22.84 9.22
C LEU A 570 -20.82 -23.73 8.45
N TYR A 571 -21.29 -24.55 7.49
CA TYR A 571 -20.38 -25.25 6.59
C TYR A 571 -19.62 -24.29 5.69
N ALA A 572 -20.28 -23.22 5.22
CA ALA A 572 -19.64 -22.20 4.38
C ALA A 572 -18.64 -21.33 5.16
N VAL A 573 -18.86 -21.12 6.47
CA VAL A 573 -17.95 -20.36 7.34
C VAL A 573 -16.73 -21.20 7.76
N ASN A 574 -16.89 -22.50 7.91
CA ASN A 574 -15.80 -23.34 8.38
C ASN A 574 -14.62 -23.34 7.40
N ALA A 575 -13.39 -23.21 7.92
CA ALA A 575 -12.15 -23.06 7.12
C ALA A 575 -12.17 -21.88 6.12
N SER A 576 -12.88 -20.80 6.45
CA SER A 576 -12.97 -19.61 5.59
C SER A 576 -12.10 -18.44 6.06
N TRP A 577 -11.79 -17.55 5.11
CA TRP A 577 -11.23 -16.23 5.37
C TRP A 577 -12.36 -15.29 5.78
N VAL A 578 -12.23 -14.65 6.94
CA VAL A 578 -13.30 -13.83 7.53
C VAL A 578 -12.84 -12.40 7.74
N GLY A 579 -13.67 -11.44 7.33
CA GLY A 579 -13.55 -10.04 7.73
C GLY A 579 -14.13 -9.86 9.14
N LEU A 580 -13.35 -9.21 10.01
CA LEU A 580 -13.72 -8.90 11.38
C LEU A 580 -14.25 -7.47 11.42
N CYS A 581 -15.57 -7.33 11.53
CA CYS A 581 -16.27 -6.08 11.28
C CYS A 581 -17.03 -5.54 12.48
N LYS A 582 -17.30 -4.24 12.44
CA LYS A 582 -18.09 -3.52 13.43
C LYS A 582 -19.29 -2.82 12.79
N ILE A 583 -20.48 -3.36 13.02
CA ILE A 583 -21.77 -2.74 12.68
C ILE A 583 -22.27 -1.87 13.83
N GLN A 584 -23.10 -0.86 13.53
CA GLN A 584 -23.65 0.04 14.54
C GLN A 584 -24.72 -0.64 15.40
N ASP A 585 -25.50 -1.54 14.80
CA ASP A 585 -26.56 -2.26 15.49
C ASP A 585 -25.99 -3.16 16.59
N ASP A 586 -26.66 -3.17 17.75
CA ASP A 586 -26.38 -4.17 18.77
C ASP A 586 -26.98 -5.49 18.30
N VAL A 587 -26.14 -6.52 18.23
CA VAL A 587 -26.53 -7.88 17.84
C VAL A 587 -26.54 -8.83 19.03
N ARG A 588 -26.12 -8.37 20.22
CA ARG A 588 -25.97 -9.27 21.37
C ARG A 588 -27.33 -9.69 21.93
N GLY A 589 -27.49 -10.99 22.17
CA GLY A 589 -28.56 -11.53 23.02
C GLY A 589 -29.88 -11.92 22.34
N TYR A 590 -30.02 -11.80 21.02
CA TYR A 590 -31.29 -12.13 20.34
C TYR A 590 -31.57 -13.63 20.24
N THR A 591 -30.53 -14.45 20.13
CA THR A 591 -30.69 -15.91 20.03
C THR A 591 -29.50 -16.62 20.66
N ASN A 592 -29.68 -17.91 20.92
CA ASN A 592 -28.62 -18.82 21.32
C ASN A 592 -27.81 -19.37 20.14
N GLY A 593 -28.21 -19.05 18.90
CA GLY A 593 -27.61 -19.56 17.67
C GLY A 593 -26.84 -18.47 16.90
N PRO A 594 -26.40 -18.78 15.66
CA PRO A 594 -25.76 -17.79 14.80
C PRO A 594 -26.77 -16.70 14.41
N ILE A 595 -26.37 -15.44 14.54
CA ILE A 595 -27.18 -14.29 14.13
C ILE A 595 -26.89 -14.00 12.67
N LEU A 596 -27.88 -14.18 11.78
CA LEU A 596 -27.69 -14.02 10.34
C LEU A 596 -28.21 -12.67 9.87
N LEU A 597 -27.38 -11.91 9.16
CA LEU A 597 -27.81 -10.66 8.54
C LEU A 597 -28.54 -10.92 7.22
N ALA A 598 -29.65 -10.22 7.01
CA ALA A 598 -30.42 -10.31 5.77
C ALA A 598 -29.70 -9.64 4.59
N GLN A 599 -28.96 -8.57 4.84
CA GLN A 599 -28.23 -7.79 3.84
C GLN A 599 -26.77 -7.61 4.28
N THR A 600 -25.89 -7.31 3.32
CA THR A 600 -24.48 -7.01 3.62
C THR A 600 -24.39 -5.56 4.15
N PRO A 601 -23.95 -5.34 5.39
CA PRO A 601 -23.85 -4.01 5.95
C PRO A 601 -22.62 -3.26 5.42
N ILE A 602 -22.74 -1.95 5.17
CA ILE A 602 -21.59 -1.06 4.99
C ILE A 602 -21.06 -0.70 6.37
N CYS A 603 -19.90 -1.27 6.73
CA CYS A 603 -19.38 -1.21 8.09
C CYS A 603 -17.86 -1.28 8.13
N ASP A 604 -17.29 -0.85 9.26
CA ASP A 604 -15.83 -0.85 9.44
C ASP A 604 -15.30 -2.27 9.55
N CYS A 605 -14.31 -2.59 8.71
CA CYS A 605 -13.51 -3.80 8.82
C CYS A 605 -12.24 -3.47 9.59
N LEU A 606 -12.07 -4.11 10.76
CA LEU A 606 -10.95 -3.89 11.67
C LEU A 606 -9.76 -4.81 11.35
N GLY A 607 -10.00 -5.85 10.56
CA GLY A 607 -8.97 -6.78 10.11
C GLY A 607 -9.57 -8.10 9.67
N PHE A 608 -8.74 -9.13 9.64
CA PHE A 608 -9.10 -10.42 9.09
C PHE A 608 -8.67 -11.57 9.98
N GLY A 609 -9.27 -12.72 9.76
CA GLY A 609 -8.88 -13.96 10.41
C GLY A 609 -9.24 -15.19 9.58
N ILE A 610 -8.88 -16.34 10.13
CA ILE A 610 -9.31 -17.65 9.66
C ILE A 610 -10.31 -18.21 10.66
N CYS A 611 -11.49 -18.58 10.19
CA CYS A 611 -12.37 -19.44 10.98
C CYS A 611 -11.82 -20.87 10.93
N ARG A 612 -10.99 -21.22 11.92
CA ARG A 612 -10.25 -22.48 11.97
C ARG A 612 -11.17 -23.69 12.19
N GLY A 613 -12.28 -23.47 12.90
CA GLY A 613 -13.21 -24.52 13.26
C GLY A 613 -14.44 -23.94 13.95
N ILE A 614 -15.49 -24.75 13.99
CA ILE A 614 -16.77 -24.41 14.61
C ILE A 614 -17.12 -25.53 15.58
N ASP A 615 -17.34 -25.19 16.84
CA ASP A 615 -17.82 -26.11 17.87
C ASP A 615 -19.34 -25.94 17.99
N MET A 616 -20.08 -26.91 17.48
CA MET A 616 -21.55 -26.88 17.48
C MET A 616 -22.15 -27.14 18.86
N GLU A 617 -21.47 -27.91 19.71
CA GLU A 617 -21.94 -28.26 21.05
C GLU A 617 -21.81 -27.07 21.98
N LYS A 618 -20.63 -26.44 22.00
CA LYS A 618 -20.34 -25.24 22.80
C LYS A 618 -20.81 -23.95 22.13
N ARG A 619 -21.20 -24.01 20.85
CA ARG A 619 -21.65 -22.87 20.04
C ARG A 619 -20.59 -21.78 19.93
N LEU A 620 -19.38 -22.19 19.58
CA LEU A 620 -18.21 -21.32 19.48
C LEU A 620 -17.62 -21.35 18.07
N TYR A 621 -17.27 -20.17 17.56
CA TYR A 621 -16.32 -20.03 16.47
C TYR A 621 -14.90 -20.02 17.04
N HIS A 622 -13.99 -20.72 16.37
CA HIS A 622 -12.55 -20.65 16.65
C HIS A 622 -11.87 -19.78 15.60
N ILE A 623 -11.52 -18.54 15.96
CA ILE A 623 -10.95 -17.56 15.04
C ILE A 623 -9.45 -17.36 15.31
N LEU A 624 -8.63 -17.53 14.28
CA LEU A 624 -7.21 -17.19 14.32
C LEU A 624 -6.98 -15.84 13.61
N THR A 625 -6.45 -14.84 14.30
CA THR A 625 -6.30 -13.48 13.76
C THR A 625 -5.14 -12.73 14.43
N PRO A 626 -4.39 -11.90 13.69
CA PRO A 626 -3.38 -11.01 14.26
C PRO A 626 -3.97 -9.72 14.86
N VAL A 627 -5.29 -9.49 14.75
CA VAL A 627 -5.92 -8.27 15.27
C VAL A 627 -5.75 -8.19 16.81
N PRO A 628 -5.31 -7.05 17.37
CA PRO A 628 -5.10 -6.91 18.81
C PRO A 628 -6.37 -7.12 19.64
N PRO A 629 -6.26 -7.64 20.88
CA PRO A 629 -7.40 -7.86 21.76
C PRO A 629 -8.25 -6.61 22.03
N GLU A 630 -7.65 -5.41 22.05
CA GLU A 630 -8.37 -4.16 22.27
C GLU A 630 -9.40 -3.89 21.16
N GLU A 631 -9.01 -4.14 19.91
CA GLU A 631 -9.87 -3.95 18.74
C GLU A 631 -10.87 -5.11 18.60
N LEU A 632 -10.44 -6.35 18.87
CA LEU A 632 -11.29 -7.54 18.82
C LEU A 632 -12.54 -7.43 19.71
N ARG A 633 -12.44 -6.76 20.87
CA ARG A 633 -13.60 -6.53 21.76
C ARG A 633 -14.72 -5.72 21.11
N THR A 634 -14.40 -4.96 20.07
CA THR A 634 -15.36 -4.12 19.34
C THR A 634 -15.97 -4.80 18.13
N VAL A 635 -15.43 -5.95 17.71
CA VAL A 635 -15.96 -6.77 16.62
C VAL A 635 -17.30 -7.35 17.05
N ASN A 636 -18.33 -7.15 16.22
CA ASN A 636 -19.67 -7.69 16.42
C ASN A 636 -20.24 -8.29 15.12
N CYS A 637 -19.45 -8.39 14.05
CA CYS A 637 -19.88 -8.96 12.77
C CYS A 637 -18.73 -9.72 12.09
N LEU A 638 -19.05 -10.89 11.53
CA LEU A 638 -18.17 -11.70 10.69
C LEU A 638 -18.71 -11.70 9.25
N LEU A 639 -17.90 -11.24 8.31
CA LEU A 639 -18.22 -11.22 6.89
C LEU A 639 -17.36 -12.23 6.13
N VAL A 640 -17.98 -13.12 5.35
CA VAL A 640 -17.27 -14.12 4.52
C VAL A 640 -17.44 -13.79 3.04
N GLY A 641 -16.33 -13.42 2.41
CA GLY A 641 -16.26 -13.13 0.97
C GLY A 641 -15.86 -14.33 0.12
N ALA A 642 -15.71 -14.10 -1.18
CA ALA A 642 -15.16 -15.03 -2.16
C ALA A 642 -13.62 -15.12 -2.12
N ILE A 643 -12.95 -14.22 -1.37
CA ILE A 643 -11.52 -14.32 -1.12
C ILE A 643 -11.28 -15.53 -0.23
N ALA A 644 -10.53 -16.52 -0.72
CA ALA A 644 -10.24 -17.75 0.00
C ALA A 644 -8.87 -17.73 0.68
N ILE A 645 -8.69 -18.58 1.69
CA ILE A 645 -7.38 -18.83 2.30
C ILE A 645 -6.45 -19.45 1.24
N PRO A 646 -5.18 -19.01 1.11
CA PRO A 646 -4.23 -19.62 0.20
C PRO A 646 -4.12 -21.13 0.44
N HIS A 647 -4.23 -21.94 -0.62
CA HIS A 647 -4.26 -23.40 -0.48
C HIS A 647 -3.03 -23.97 0.24
N CYS A 648 -1.86 -23.31 0.12
CA CYS A 648 -0.64 -23.72 0.82
C CYS A 648 -0.77 -23.66 2.35
N VAL A 649 -1.63 -22.77 2.89
CA VAL A 649 -1.94 -22.73 4.33
C VAL A 649 -2.64 -24.01 4.76
N LEU A 650 -3.49 -24.60 3.93
CA LEU A 650 -4.17 -25.86 4.28
C LEU A 650 -3.28 -27.08 3.98
N LYS A 651 -2.60 -27.08 2.82
CA LYS A 651 -1.90 -28.27 2.29
C LYS A 651 -0.44 -28.42 2.70
N CYS A 652 0.24 -27.33 3.07
CA CYS A 652 1.71 -27.30 3.12
C CYS A 652 2.27 -26.87 4.48
N GLN A 653 1.48 -26.88 5.55
CA GLN A 653 2.01 -26.61 6.89
C GLN A 653 2.83 -27.81 7.39
N ARG A 654 3.97 -27.53 8.02
CA ARG A 654 4.84 -28.55 8.60
C ARG A 654 4.18 -29.22 9.81
N GLY A 655 4.41 -30.52 9.99
CA GLY A 655 3.95 -31.26 11.17
C GLY A 655 2.53 -31.85 11.07
N ILE A 656 1.89 -31.78 9.89
CA ILE A 656 0.61 -32.47 9.67
C ILE A 656 0.89 -33.92 9.26
N GLU A 657 0.35 -34.87 10.02
CA GLU A 657 0.35 -36.29 9.71
C GLU A 657 -1.09 -36.77 9.41
N GLY A 658 -1.25 -37.65 8.41
CA GLY A 658 -2.55 -38.21 8.04
C GLY A 658 -3.41 -37.32 7.12
N THR A 659 -4.73 -37.56 7.17
CA THR A 659 -5.70 -36.85 6.32
C THR A 659 -5.82 -35.40 6.75
N VAL A 660 -5.60 -34.47 5.81
CA VAL A 660 -5.72 -33.03 6.05
C VAL A 660 -7.20 -32.63 6.06
N PRO A 661 -7.74 -32.07 7.16
CA PRO A 661 -9.12 -31.58 7.18
C PRO A 661 -9.40 -30.58 6.06
N TYR A 662 -10.62 -30.61 5.50
CA TYR A 662 -11.07 -29.74 4.40
C TYR A 662 -10.35 -29.92 3.06
N VAL A 663 -9.39 -30.85 2.97
CA VAL A 663 -8.73 -31.20 1.73
C VAL A 663 -9.14 -32.61 1.35
N THR A 664 -9.82 -32.74 0.22
CA THR A 664 -10.14 -34.04 -0.37
C THR A 664 -9.64 -34.09 -1.81
N THR A 665 -9.11 -35.25 -2.20
CA THR A 665 -8.80 -35.60 -3.58
C THR A 665 -9.99 -36.25 -4.29
N ASP A 666 -10.98 -36.71 -3.51
CA ASP A 666 -12.08 -37.54 -3.97
C ASP A 666 -13.28 -36.66 -4.34
N TYR A 667 -13.06 -35.71 -5.25
CA TYR A 667 -14.14 -34.85 -5.73
C TYR A 667 -14.90 -35.53 -6.87
N ASN A 668 -16.19 -35.76 -6.63
CA ASN A 668 -17.09 -36.17 -7.70
C ASN A 668 -17.61 -34.93 -8.45
N PHE A 669 -16.95 -34.58 -9.55
CA PHE A 669 -17.37 -33.47 -10.42
C PHE A 669 -18.76 -33.66 -11.06
N LYS A 670 -19.37 -34.85 -10.96
CA LYS A 670 -20.76 -35.08 -11.40
C LYS A 670 -21.80 -34.49 -10.44
N LEU A 671 -21.41 -34.11 -9.22
CA LEU A 671 -22.33 -33.49 -8.26
C LEU A 671 -22.67 -32.05 -8.70
N PRO A 672 -23.96 -31.67 -8.81
CA PRO A 672 -24.36 -30.29 -9.07
C PRO A 672 -23.73 -29.33 -8.05
N GLY A 673 -23.03 -28.30 -8.53
CA GLY A 673 -22.31 -27.35 -7.69
C GLY A 673 -20.87 -27.70 -7.33
N ALA A 674 -20.38 -28.90 -7.69
CA ALA A 674 -18.98 -29.29 -7.49
C ALA A 674 -18.00 -28.73 -8.55
N SER A 675 -18.51 -28.00 -9.55
CA SER A 675 -17.70 -27.26 -10.52
C SER A 675 -18.11 -25.79 -10.55
N GLU A 676 -17.21 -24.91 -11.03
CA GLU A 676 -17.52 -23.48 -11.23
C GLU A 676 -18.72 -23.25 -12.17
N LYS A 677 -19.15 -24.26 -12.93
CA LYS A 677 -20.33 -24.22 -13.79
C LYS A 677 -21.60 -24.51 -12.99
N ILE A 678 -21.94 -23.64 -12.04
CA ILE A 678 -23.25 -23.69 -11.39
C ILE A 678 -24.31 -23.30 -12.44
N GLY A 679 -25.19 -24.24 -12.81
CA GLY A 679 -26.36 -23.99 -13.66
C GLY A 679 -26.35 -24.59 -15.07
N ALA A 680 -25.25 -25.22 -15.52
CA ALA A 680 -25.27 -26.01 -16.75
C ALA A 680 -25.68 -27.46 -16.42
N ARG A 681 -26.97 -27.79 -16.56
CA ARG A 681 -27.36 -29.20 -16.71
C ARG A 681 -26.74 -29.69 -18.02
N GLU A 682 -25.86 -30.70 -17.96
CA GLU A 682 -25.54 -31.44 -19.18
C GLU A 682 -26.85 -32.04 -19.71
N PRO A 683 -27.20 -31.83 -21.00
CA PRO A 683 -28.36 -32.50 -21.56
C PRO A 683 -28.09 -34.01 -21.52
N GLU A 684 -29.07 -34.79 -21.06
CA GLU A 684 -29.08 -36.24 -21.22
C GLU A 684 -29.09 -36.54 -22.73
N GLU A 685 -27.90 -36.69 -23.33
CA GLU A 685 -27.78 -37.26 -24.67
C GLU A 685 -28.03 -38.77 -24.56
N ALA A 686 -29.26 -39.14 -24.93
CA ALA A 686 -29.64 -40.49 -25.25
C ALA A 686 -28.61 -41.14 -26.20
N HIS A 687 -28.11 -42.29 -25.77
CA HIS A 687 -27.29 -43.23 -26.53
C HIS A 687 -27.62 -43.28 -28.02
N LYS A 688 -26.72 -42.81 -28.89
CA LYS A 688 -26.42 -43.45 -30.18
C LYS A 688 -24.94 -43.31 -30.51
N GLU A 689 -24.25 -44.44 -30.46
CA GLU A 689 -22.87 -44.65 -30.90
C GLU A 689 -22.64 -44.14 -32.33
N LYS A 690 -21.60 -43.32 -32.54
CA LYS A 690 -20.83 -43.31 -33.79
C LYS A 690 -19.36 -43.01 -33.47
N PRO A 691 -18.41 -43.88 -33.86
CA PRO A 691 -16.99 -43.64 -33.62
C PRO A 691 -16.43 -42.75 -34.74
N TYR A 692 -16.02 -41.52 -34.42
CA TYR A 692 -15.27 -40.68 -35.37
C TYR A 692 -13.79 -40.53 -34.99
N ARG A 693 -12.99 -40.82 -36.02
CA ARG A 693 -11.55 -41.11 -36.08
C ARG A 693 -10.64 -39.92 -35.70
N ARG A 694 -9.51 -40.23 -35.05
CA ARG A 694 -8.33 -39.34 -34.92
C ARG A 694 -7.71 -39.04 -36.29
N PRO A 695 -7.28 -37.80 -36.58
CA PRO A 695 -6.27 -37.55 -37.59
C PRO A 695 -4.86 -37.66 -36.97
N LYS A 696 -4.10 -38.68 -37.37
CA LYS A 696 -2.64 -38.66 -37.31
C LYS A 696 -2.15 -37.73 -38.43
N PHE A 697 -1.43 -36.67 -38.10
CA PHE A 697 -0.58 -35.98 -39.08
C PHE A 697 0.87 -36.40 -38.91
N CYS A 698 1.48 -36.67 -40.07
CA CYS A 698 2.64 -37.50 -40.32
C CYS A 698 4.00 -36.92 -39.91
N ARG A 699 4.90 -37.84 -39.51
CA ARG A 699 6.35 -37.79 -39.70
C ARG A 699 6.73 -37.88 -41.19
N LYS A 700 7.78 -37.14 -41.59
CA LYS A 700 8.85 -37.46 -42.59
C LYS A 700 9.73 -36.19 -42.64
N MET A 701 11.06 -36.19 -42.62
CA MET A 701 12.07 -37.14 -43.10
C MET A 701 13.32 -37.12 -42.21
N LYS A 702 14.12 -38.18 -42.37
CA LYS A 702 15.54 -38.41 -42.02
C LYS A 702 16.28 -37.40 -41.14
#